data_AF-A0A1V8T1R1-F1
#
_entry.id   AF-A0A1V8T1R1-F1
#
_cell.length_a   1.000
_cell.length_b   1.000
_cell.length_c   1.000
_cell.angle_alpha   90.00
_cell.angle_beta   90.00
_cell.angle_gamma   90.00
#
_symmetry.space_group_name_H-M   'P 1'
#
loop_
_entity.id
_entity.type
_entity.pdbx_description
1 polymer ?
#
loop_
_entity_poly.entity_id
_entity_poly.type
_entity_poly.pdbx_seq_one_letter_code
_entity_poly.pdbx_strand_id
1 'polypeptide(L)'
;MWQIAQPLAVSPFKDVSHQETAIICILSFMAEHKPALQIDRQGYRAVIRMQLSQPKTESERKWAALKALSWPPWKEDRTAMDSELGPEQGISRAGATLRRMQEAGYAFQGWERVAMIYSGWDTDNTPTIQRRSRHMPSQIDTWNEAQYIWAARIECTRTAQEAWACFEAAEAARVHPTKSMLLAIVQKLHGEEQRLALARESEHVNPFARDTFAGDSPAVLAPPPSTHQHTFTRTPPPKMHEFYERCMKHGLHFKGLALAYLVANAKSHQVGLRYLRSAGDAYAGIMQMLRASSDADAFEVPAFLLGAYVALLTKPHTNIRIHTSVNSGWLLPPSDKLHVMTLHPRSSLVRAVSLLLRSRTVNMQAYAVLLRAFGRISLTERSYILRHDVVESSAPFGAEMKVLTAYRLAQCVVDLLTSKGRDPDVPSFLHLCYATENAALACWRVLTAKQCSLPDDAKHSAAPAPLVTAEIEDVLGSLLPVQYLVSHFETLTDTEQSSSHVPVPPDPAIDSTSPSKVDIPYLPRLLNVPGPAVLHAYIRALGWHGAHRQIHATLQFIKGHADELAEQRAKDRGGEEHWRLCIIAARVFLEREWLRDAWSEESSVAESTLLGGFVQSAAAKMVAECRSLANESLGGWPTDEEVEAYVRKGWDRFGAVLHQNSYDEVDVDAGCEV
;
A
#
# COMPACT_ATOMS: atom_id res chain seq x y z
N MET A 1 24.44 12.53 9.42
CA MET A 1 23.93 11.18 9.80
C MET A 1 22.51 11.18 10.37
N TRP A 2 22.24 11.87 11.48
CA TRP A 2 20.92 11.83 12.15
C TRP A 2 19.71 12.16 11.26
N GLN A 3 19.84 13.18 10.39
CA GLN A 3 18.78 13.57 9.46
C GLN A 3 18.51 12.49 8.40
N ILE A 4 19.56 11.86 7.88
CA ILE A 4 19.48 10.78 6.87
C ILE A 4 18.79 9.55 7.45
N ALA A 5 19.02 9.24 8.72
CA ALA A 5 18.42 8.10 9.41
C ALA A 5 16.95 8.31 9.83
N GLN A 6 16.34 9.46 9.55
CA GLN A 6 14.91 9.65 9.84
C GLN A 6 14.06 8.74 8.94
N PRO A 7 12.90 8.26 9.41
CA PRO A 7 12.02 7.44 8.57
C PRO A 7 11.62 8.18 7.30
N LEU A 8 11.76 7.52 6.15
CA LEU A 8 11.36 8.09 4.86
C LEU A 8 9.84 8.15 4.74
N ALA A 9 9.34 9.16 4.03
CA ALA A 9 7.91 9.46 3.97
C ALA A 9 7.11 8.46 3.09
N VAL A 10 7.72 7.95 2.02
CA VAL A 10 7.04 7.12 1.01
C VAL A 10 7.11 5.63 1.36
N SER A 11 8.28 5.00 1.26
CA SER A 11 8.46 3.57 1.54
C SER A 11 9.59 3.32 2.55
N PRO A 12 9.38 3.63 3.85
CA PRO A 12 10.43 3.63 4.88
C PRO A 12 11.15 2.30 5.10
N PHE A 13 10.62 1.18 4.61
CA PHE A 13 11.24 -0.13 4.71
C PHE A 13 11.89 -0.63 3.42
N LYS A 14 11.48 -0.11 2.27
CA LYS A 14 12.06 -0.49 0.96
C LYS A 14 13.26 0.39 0.65
N ASP A 15 13.18 1.66 1.02
CA ASP A 15 14.16 2.68 0.64
C ASP A 15 15.32 2.77 1.66
N VAL A 16 15.37 1.87 2.65
CA VAL A 16 16.43 1.82 3.67
C VAL A 16 17.80 1.56 3.06
N SER A 17 17.89 0.89 1.91
CA SER A 17 19.16 0.66 1.20
C SER A 17 19.83 1.97 0.78
N HIS A 18 19.06 2.98 0.39
CA HIS A 18 19.58 4.31 0.07
C HIS A 18 20.12 5.01 1.33
N GLN A 19 19.42 4.88 2.47
CA GLN A 19 19.87 5.42 3.75
C GLN A 19 21.16 4.74 4.23
N GLU A 20 21.24 3.42 4.09
CA GLU A 20 22.44 2.63 4.39
C GLU A 20 23.62 3.10 3.55
N THR A 21 23.45 3.18 2.24
CA THR A 21 24.48 3.64 1.30
C THR A 21 25.02 5.01 1.68
N ALA A 22 24.13 5.97 1.93
CA ALA A 22 24.51 7.32 2.34
C ALA A 22 25.24 7.35 3.69
N ILE A 23 24.78 6.55 4.67
CA ILE A 23 25.43 6.46 5.98
C ILE A 23 26.83 5.81 5.87
N ILE A 24 26.97 4.74 5.08
CA ILE A 24 28.26 4.07 4.86
C ILE A 24 29.27 5.06 4.25
N CYS A 25 28.88 5.82 3.22
CA CYS A 25 29.77 6.83 2.62
C CYS A 25 30.27 7.85 3.65
N ILE A 26 29.40 8.31 4.54
CA ILE A 26 29.79 9.24 5.63
C ILE A 26 30.73 8.56 6.61
N LEU A 27 30.45 7.31 7.01
CA LEU A 27 31.30 6.58 7.94
C LEU A 27 32.69 6.30 7.37
N SER A 28 32.78 5.94 6.08
CA SER A 28 34.06 5.76 5.38
C SER A 28 34.84 7.07 5.35
N PHE A 29 34.20 8.18 4.98
CA PHE A 29 34.82 9.51 4.99
C PHE A 29 35.35 9.89 6.39
N MET A 30 34.59 9.60 7.45
CA MET A 30 35.02 9.85 8.83
C MET A 30 36.25 9.01 9.24
N ALA A 31 36.30 7.75 8.80
CA ALA A 31 37.39 6.84 9.10
C ALA A 31 38.69 7.17 8.35
N GLU A 32 38.56 7.66 7.10
CA GLU A 32 39.69 8.03 6.25
C GLU A 32 40.29 9.41 6.58
N HIS A 33 39.51 10.27 7.25
CA HIS A 33 39.98 11.58 7.68
C HIS A 33 41.16 11.48 8.66
N LYS A 34 42.07 12.46 8.63
CA LYS A 34 43.25 12.51 9.52
C LYS A 34 43.23 13.82 10.34
N PRO A 35 43.05 13.76 11.67
CA PRO A 35 42.80 12.56 12.49
C PRO A 35 41.40 11.97 12.24
N ALA A 36 41.23 10.67 12.52
CA ALA A 36 39.95 9.99 12.33
C ALA A 36 38.84 10.66 13.16
N LEU A 37 37.72 10.97 12.50
CA LEU A 37 36.58 11.61 13.14
C LEU A 37 35.81 10.57 13.97
N GLN A 38 35.65 10.85 15.27
CA GLN A 38 34.90 9.98 16.17
C GLN A 38 33.39 10.12 15.95
N ILE A 39 32.67 9.01 16.11
CA ILE A 39 31.21 8.99 16.03
C ILE A 39 30.63 9.49 17.36
N ASP A 40 29.74 10.48 17.27
CA ASP A 40 29.03 11.01 18.43
C ASP A 40 27.82 10.13 18.80
N ARG A 41 27.20 10.41 19.96
CA ARG A 41 25.99 9.69 20.40
C ARG A 41 24.89 9.69 19.33
N GLN A 42 24.64 10.82 18.65
CA GLN A 42 23.59 10.91 17.64
C GLN A 42 23.94 10.14 16.36
N GLY A 43 25.24 10.08 16.00
CA GLY A 43 25.77 9.22 14.94
C GLY A 43 25.50 7.75 15.23
N TYR A 44 25.81 7.25 16.43
CA TYR A 44 25.47 5.87 16.81
C TYR A 44 23.96 5.62 16.75
N ARG A 45 23.14 6.52 17.31
CA ARG A 45 21.66 6.40 17.23
C ARG A 45 21.15 6.37 15.79
N ALA A 46 21.77 7.13 14.89
CA ALA A 46 21.42 7.13 13.47
C ALA A 46 21.70 5.78 12.81
N VAL A 47 22.89 5.20 13.05
CA VAL A 47 23.26 3.87 12.54
C VAL A 47 22.33 2.79 13.10
N ILE A 48 22.07 2.80 14.42
CA ILE A 48 21.18 1.84 15.08
C ILE A 48 19.77 1.93 14.51
N ARG A 49 19.22 3.15 14.35
CA ARG A 49 17.87 3.33 13.78
C ARG A 49 17.79 2.74 12.37
N MET A 50 18.77 3.00 11.51
CA MET A 50 18.84 2.45 10.16
C MET A 50 18.90 0.92 10.20
N GLN A 51 19.78 0.33 11.02
CA GLN A 51 19.90 -1.13 11.16
C GLN A 51 18.60 -1.79 11.67
N LEU A 52 17.88 -1.13 12.59
CA LEU A 52 16.56 -1.60 13.05
C LEU A 52 15.47 -1.51 11.98
N SER A 53 15.64 -0.72 10.92
CA SER A 53 14.68 -0.67 9.81
C SER A 53 14.96 -1.72 8.72
N GLN A 54 16.14 -2.31 8.70
CA GLN A 54 16.55 -3.33 7.73
C GLN A 54 15.95 -4.72 8.02
N PRO A 55 15.83 -5.58 6.99
CA PRO A 55 15.50 -7.00 7.21
C PRO A 55 16.61 -7.72 7.98
N LYS A 56 16.27 -8.85 8.62
CA LYS A 56 17.25 -9.74 9.26
C LYS A 56 18.23 -10.30 8.24
N THR A 57 19.50 -10.29 8.61
CA THR A 57 20.59 -11.00 7.91
C THR A 57 20.43 -12.51 8.06
N GLU A 58 21.18 -13.27 7.27
CA GLU A 58 21.15 -14.74 7.34
C GLU A 58 21.53 -15.28 8.74
N SER A 59 22.52 -14.67 9.40
CA SER A 59 22.89 -15.03 10.77
C SER A 59 21.78 -14.72 11.77
N GLU A 60 21.16 -13.54 11.67
CA GLU A 60 20.02 -13.15 12.51
C GLU A 60 18.80 -14.05 12.26
N ARG A 61 18.59 -14.52 11.02
CA ARG A 61 17.54 -15.49 10.68
C ARG A 61 17.81 -16.86 11.28
N LYS A 62 19.06 -17.35 11.20
CA LYS A 62 19.48 -18.61 11.86
C LYS A 62 19.22 -18.54 13.36
N TRP A 63 19.62 -17.44 14.02
CA TRP A 63 19.35 -17.25 15.44
C TRP A 63 17.84 -17.15 15.74
N ALA A 64 17.07 -16.44 14.91
CA ALA A 64 15.62 -16.33 15.08
C ALA A 64 14.91 -17.69 14.94
N ALA A 65 15.44 -18.60 14.12
CA ALA A 65 14.90 -19.95 13.97
C ALA A 65 15.10 -20.81 15.23
N LEU A 66 16.16 -20.57 16.00
CA LEU A 66 16.48 -21.29 17.24
C LEU A 66 15.74 -20.77 18.47
N LYS A 67 14.98 -19.68 18.35
CA LYS A 67 14.17 -19.17 19.46
C LYS A 67 13.00 -20.11 19.76
N ALA A 68 12.87 -20.47 21.03
CA ALA A 68 11.77 -21.27 21.54
C ALA A 68 10.42 -20.60 21.26
N LEU A 69 9.37 -21.41 21.23
CA LEU A 69 8.00 -20.92 21.09
C LEU A 69 7.43 -20.33 22.40
N SER A 70 8.06 -20.62 23.54
CA SER A 70 7.71 -20.07 24.85
C SER A 70 8.15 -18.62 25.02
N TRP A 71 7.59 -17.95 26.02
CA TRP A 71 7.95 -16.58 26.39
C TRP A 71 8.56 -16.54 27.81
N PRO A 72 9.77 -15.96 28.00
CA PRO A 72 10.64 -15.37 26.97
C PRO A 72 11.20 -16.38 25.97
N PRO A 73 11.51 -15.95 24.72
CA PRO A 73 11.97 -16.79 23.62
C PRO A 73 13.45 -17.17 23.74
N TRP A 74 13.78 -17.98 24.75
CA TRP A 74 15.12 -18.52 24.94
C TRP A 74 15.54 -19.43 23.78
N LYS A 75 16.85 -19.56 23.56
CA LYS A 75 17.40 -20.45 22.55
C LYS A 75 17.08 -21.91 22.91
N GLU A 76 16.63 -22.68 21.92
CA GLU A 76 16.40 -24.11 22.00
C GLU A 76 17.26 -24.81 20.94
N ASP A 77 18.17 -25.65 21.40
CA ASP A 77 19.08 -26.40 20.52
C ASP A 77 18.29 -27.51 19.82
N ARG A 78 18.21 -27.46 18.48
CA ARG A 78 17.49 -28.47 17.68
C ARG A 78 18.41 -29.56 17.17
N THR A 79 19.67 -29.22 16.94
CA THR A 79 20.72 -30.11 16.47
C THR A 79 21.96 -29.99 17.37
N ALA A 80 22.84 -30.99 17.34
CA ALA A 80 24.09 -30.95 18.10
C ALA A 80 25.00 -29.77 17.69
N MET A 81 24.97 -29.37 16.41
CA MET A 81 25.69 -28.20 15.90
C MET A 81 25.19 -26.88 16.49
N ASP A 82 23.91 -26.82 16.90
CA ASP A 82 23.35 -25.60 17.48
C ASP A 82 23.93 -25.32 18.86
N SER A 83 24.38 -26.34 19.60
CA SER A 83 24.95 -26.18 20.95
C SER A 83 26.20 -25.28 20.98
N GLU A 84 26.95 -25.23 19.88
CA GLU A 84 28.13 -24.37 19.71
C GLU A 84 27.76 -22.89 19.54
N LEU A 85 26.50 -22.58 19.20
CA LEU A 85 26.02 -21.22 18.97
C LEU A 85 25.76 -20.53 20.32
N GLY A 86 26.72 -19.73 20.78
CA GLY A 86 26.60 -18.97 22.03
C GLY A 86 25.65 -17.76 21.94
N PRO A 87 25.28 -17.14 23.08
CA PRO A 87 24.48 -15.91 23.13
C PRO A 87 25.06 -14.74 22.33
N GLU A 88 26.38 -14.72 22.12
CA GLU A 88 27.06 -13.71 21.32
C GLU A 88 26.61 -13.70 19.86
N GLN A 89 26.31 -14.87 19.30
CA GLN A 89 25.78 -14.97 17.94
C GLN A 89 24.32 -14.53 17.84
N GLY A 90 23.64 -14.40 18.99
CA GLY A 90 22.30 -13.84 19.12
C GLY A 90 22.23 -12.32 19.16
N ILE A 91 23.38 -11.64 19.09
CA ILE A 91 23.42 -10.18 19.02
C ILE A 91 23.16 -9.76 17.59
N SER A 92 22.07 -9.02 17.36
CA SER A 92 21.78 -8.43 16.05
C SER A 92 22.81 -7.36 15.68
N ARG A 93 22.84 -6.95 14.40
CA ARG A 93 23.71 -5.86 13.93
C ARG A 93 23.49 -4.57 14.73
N ALA A 94 22.23 -4.25 15.03
CA ALA A 94 21.87 -3.12 15.89
C ALA A 94 22.38 -3.29 17.33
N GLY A 95 22.28 -4.50 17.89
CA GLY A 95 22.83 -4.84 19.21
C GLY A 95 24.36 -4.71 19.25
N ALA A 96 25.07 -5.10 18.19
CA ALA A 96 26.52 -4.97 18.11
C ALA A 96 26.94 -3.50 18.07
N THR A 97 26.21 -2.65 17.32
CA THR A 97 26.44 -1.20 17.32
C THR A 97 26.17 -0.56 18.69
N LEU A 98 25.14 -1.02 19.42
CA LEU A 98 24.88 -0.60 20.80
C LEU A 98 26.04 -0.96 21.74
N ARG A 99 26.62 -2.15 21.62
CA ARG A 99 27.81 -2.52 22.42
C ARG A 99 29.02 -1.66 22.10
N ARG A 100 29.31 -1.43 20.82
CA ARG A 100 30.39 -0.51 20.39
C ARG A 100 30.20 0.92 20.92
N MET A 101 28.95 1.39 20.95
CA MET A 101 28.62 2.68 21.54
C MET A 101 28.97 2.73 23.03
N GLN A 102 28.69 1.66 23.79
CA GLN A 102 29.04 1.57 25.20
C GLN A 102 30.55 1.48 25.41
N GLU A 103 31.26 0.70 24.58
CA GLU A 103 32.73 0.58 24.57
C GLU A 103 33.41 1.93 24.28
N ALA A 104 32.80 2.76 23.44
CA ALA A 104 33.23 4.14 23.17
C ALA A 104 32.96 5.11 24.35
N GLY A 105 32.38 4.64 25.46
CA GLY A 105 32.14 5.40 26.68
C GLY A 105 30.75 6.03 26.79
N TYR A 106 29.84 5.78 25.84
CA TYR A 106 28.48 6.33 25.90
C TYR A 106 27.55 5.42 26.71
N ALA A 107 27.27 5.79 27.96
CA ALA A 107 26.27 5.09 28.77
C ALA A 107 24.87 5.11 28.15
N PHE A 108 24.11 4.02 28.31
CA PHE A 108 22.74 3.90 27.80
C PHE A 108 21.76 4.81 28.55
N GLN A 109 20.98 5.57 27.78
CA GLN A 109 19.81 6.30 28.27
C GLN A 109 18.54 5.54 27.86
N GLY A 110 17.36 6.09 28.17
CA GLY A 110 16.08 5.47 27.81
C GLY A 110 15.96 5.11 26.33
N TRP A 111 16.51 5.95 25.44
CA TRP A 111 16.50 5.67 23.99
C TRP A 111 17.27 4.40 23.64
N GLU A 112 18.50 4.26 24.13
CA GLU A 112 19.35 3.08 23.86
C GLU A 112 18.75 1.82 24.49
N ARG A 113 18.14 1.91 25.68
CA ARG A 113 17.45 0.78 26.32
C ARG A 113 16.25 0.31 25.50
N VAL A 114 15.47 1.23 24.93
CA VAL A 114 14.38 0.87 24.01
C VAL A 114 14.94 0.27 22.72
N ALA A 115 16.00 0.83 22.15
CA ALA A 115 16.63 0.28 20.95
C ALA A 115 17.16 -1.15 21.18
N MET A 116 17.68 -1.43 22.38
CA MET A 116 18.13 -2.75 22.79
C MET A 116 16.98 -3.79 22.71
N ILE A 117 15.79 -3.43 23.20
CA ILE A 117 14.59 -4.30 23.13
C ILE A 117 14.23 -4.64 21.68
N TYR A 118 14.25 -3.66 20.77
CA TYR A 118 14.01 -3.91 19.33
C TYR A 118 15.11 -4.76 18.68
N SER A 119 16.34 -4.68 19.20
CA SER A 119 17.49 -5.45 18.72
C SER A 119 17.43 -6.94 19.11
N GLY A 120 16.50 -7.32 20.00
CA GLY A 120 16.26 -8.71 20.39
C GLY A 120 16.62 -9.07 21.84
N TRP A 121 16.93 -8.08 22.69
CA TRP A 121 17.31 -8.26 24.09
C TRP A 121 16.71 -7.19 25.00
N ASP A 122 16.10 -7.58 26.11
CA ASP A 122 15.52 -6.67 27.09
C ASP A 122 16.59 -6.12 28.06
N THR A 123 16.22 -5.08 28.81
CA THR A 123 16.99 -4.42 29.87
C THR A 123 17.41 -5.34 31.02
N ASP A 124 16.76 -6.48 31.20
CA ASP A 124 17.10 -7.52 32.17
C ASP A 124 17.88 -8.69 31.53
N ASN A 125 18.35 -8.52 30.28
CA ASN A 125 19.02 -9.52 29.45
C ASN A 125 18.14 -10.73 29.07
N THR A 126 16.82 -10.65 29.25
CA THR A 126 15.93 -11.66 28.67
C THR A 126 15.82 -11.45 27.15
N PRO A 127 15.71 -12.53 26.35
CA PRO A 127 15.59 -12.41 24.90
C PRO A 127 14.21 -11.86 24.52
N THR A 128 14.14 -11.09 23.43
CA THR A 128 12.88 -10.59 22.83
C THR A 128 12.85 -10.94 21.34
N ILE A 129 11.73 -10.68 20.66
CA ILE A 129 11.68 -10.81 19.20
C ILE A 129 12.33 -9.58 18.57
N GLN A 130 13.41 -9.77 17.81
CA GLN A 130 14.01 -8.71 17.01
C GLN A 130 12.98 -8.19 16.00
N ARG A 131 12.60 -6.92 16.13
CA ARG A 131 11.51 -6.32 15.37
C ARG A 131 12.00 -5.13 14.56
N ARG A 132 11.59 -5.10 13.29
CA ARG A 132 11.83 -3.94 12.43
C ARG A 132 11.02 -2.75 12.93
N SER A 133 11.67 -1.61 13.14
CA SER A 133 11.01 -0.40 13.64
C SER A 133 11.07 0.75 12.64
N ARG A 134 9.93 1.42 12.44
CA ARG A 134 9.80 2.69 11.69
C ARG A 134 9.73 3.90 12.60
N HIS A 135 9.34 3.69 13.85
CA HIS A 135 8.89 4.78 14.73
C HIS A 135 9.59 4.67 16.07
N MET A 136 10.92 4.71 16.01
CA MET A 136 11.71 4.95 17.22
C MET A 136 11.51 6.42 17.63
N PRO A 137 11.16 6.69 18.89
CA PRO A 137 11.00 8.06 19.37
C PRO A 137 12.29 8.85 19.11
N SER A 138 12.17 10.13 18.75
CA SER A 138 13.35 11.00 18.54
C SER A 138 14.11 11.23 19.83
N GLN A 139 13.38 11.35 20.93
CA GLN A 139 13.89 11.51 22.28
C GLN A 139 12.95 10.79 23.25
N ILE A 140 13.52 10.28 24.34
CA ILE A 140 12.77 9.68 25.43
C ILE A 140 13.07 10.50 26.68
N ASP A 141 12.04 11.10 27.25
CA ASP A 141 12.16 11.76 28.54
C ASP A 141 12.35 10.72 29.63
N THR A 142 13.26 10.98 30.56
CA THR A 142 13.60 10.08 31.68
C THR A 142 12.35 9.68 32.50
N TRP A 143 11.37 10.57 32.57
CA TRP A 143 10.12 10.47 33.32
C TRP A 143 9.12 9.50 32.67
N ASN A 144 9.26 9.30 31.35
CA ASN A 144 8.40 8.44 30.54
C ASN A 144 9.12 7.15 30.09
N GLU A 145 10.34 6.94 30.57
CA GLU A 145 11.21 5.85 30.11
C GLU A 145 10.57 4.48 30.29
N ALA A 146 9.99 4.21 31.47
CA ALA A 146 9.33 2.95 31.76
C ALA A 146 8.18 2.65 30.77
N GLN A 147 7.42 3.67 30.39
CA GLN A 147 6.29 3.56 29.48
C GLN A 147 6.74 3.23 28.05
N TYR A 148 7.86 3.80 27.60
CA TYR A 148 8.45 3.45 26.30
C TYR A 148 9.08 2.05 26.30
N ILE A 149 9.71 1.63 27.41
CA ILE A 149 10.23 0.27 27.58
C ILE A 149 9.08 -0.75 27.48
N TRP A 150 7.98 -0.55 28.21
CA TRP A 150 6.83 -1.45 28.15
C TRP A 150 6.14 -1.45 26.79
N ALA A 151 6.06 -0.30 26.09
CA ALA A 151 5.58 -0.27 24.71
C ALA A 151 6.46 -1.13 23.78
N ALA A 152 7.78 -1.02 23.90
CA ALA A 152 8.73 -1.81 23.11
C ALA A 152 8.63 -3.30 23.42
N ARG A 153 8.45 -3.69 24.70
CA ARG A 153 8.21 -5.07 25.11
C ARG A 153 6.98 -5.67 24.43
N ILE A 154 5.86 -4.94 24.43
CA ILE A 154 4.60 -5.36 23.78
C ILE A 154 4.79 -5.48 22.26
N GLU A 155 5.53 -4.55 21.64
CA GLU A 155 5.81 -4.63 20.21
C GLU A 155 6.70 -5.84 19.86
N CYS A 156 7.72 -6.12 20.66
CA CYS A 156 8.72 -7.16 20.42
C CYS A 156 8.29 -8.57 20.86
N THR A 157 6.99 -8.86 20.80
CA THR A 157 6.40 -10.20 20.98
C THR A 157 6.02 -10.85 19.65
N ARG A 158 5.75 -12.16 19.62
CA ARG A 158 5.30 -12.88 18.42
C ARG A 158 3.76 -12.94 18.32
N THR A 159 3.08 -13.17 19.45
CA THR A 159 1.64 -13.44 19.53
C THR A 159 0.87 -12.33 20.25
N ALA A 160 -0.45 -12.30 20.09
CA ALA A 160 -1.31 -11.44 20.90
C ALA A 160 -1.34 -11.86 22.37
N GLN A 161 -1.16 -13.15 22.68
CA GLN A 161 -1.14 -13.67 24.05
C GLN A 161 0.10 -13.18 24.82
N GLU A 162 1.27 -13.24 24.21
CA GLU A 162 2.50 -12.66 24.79
C GLU A 162 2.41 -11.14 24.97
N ALA A 163 1.87 -10.45 23.96
CA ALA A 163 1.64 -9.01 24.03
C ALA A 163 0.71 -8.64 25.19
N TRP A 164 -0.35 -9.44 25.39
CA TRP A 164 -1.29 -9.27 26.48
C TRP A 164 -0.65 -9.54 27.84
N ALA A 165 0.16 -10.59 27.96
CA ALA A 165 0.94 -10.88 29.17
C ALA A 165 1.86 -9.69 29.55
N CYS A 166 2.54 -9.10 28.56
CA CYS A 166 3.38 -7.92 28.78
C CYS A 166 2.56 -6.70 29.23
N PHE A 167 1.35 -6.52 28.70
CA PHE A 167 0.46 -5.44 29.12
C PHE A 167 -0.05 -5.64 30.56
N GLU A 168 -0.49 -6.85 30.93
CA GLU A 168 -0.90 -7.18 32.31
C GLU A 168 0.28 -7.03 33.30
N ALA A 169 1.49 -7.38 32.88
CA ALA A 169 2.70 -7.18 33.68
C ALA A 169 3.01 -5.69 33.90
N ALA A 170 2.79 -4.84 32.89
CA ALA A 170 2.94 -3.39 33.03
C ALA A 170 1.91 -2.79 34.01
N GLU A 171 0.65 -3.26 33.95
CA GLU A 171 -0.39 -2.89 34.92
C GLU A 171 0.00 -3.33 36.34
N ALA A 172 0.52 -4.56 36.51
CA ALA A 172 0.99 -5.06 37.80
C ALA A 172 2.17 -4.25 38.36
N ALA A 173 3.05 -3.77 37.48
CA ALA A 173 4.14 -2.86 37.82
C ALA A 173 3.68 -1.40 38.06
N ARG A 174 2.37 -1.14 38.05
CA ARG A 174 1.74 0.18 38.25
C ARG A 174 2.23 1.25 37.26
N VAL A 175 2.59 0.83 36.04
CA VAL A 175 2.99 1.76 34.98
C VAL A 175 1.75 2.30 34.29
N HIS A 176 1.59 3.62 34.29
CA HIS A 176 0.45 4.27 33.63
C HIS A 176 0.50 4.06 32.11
N PRO A 177 -0.57 3.51 31.49
CA PRO A 177 -0.61 3.27 30.06
C PRO A 177 -0.45 4.57 29.24
N THR A 178 0.58 4.63 28.42
CA THR A 178 0.83 5.75 27.50
C THR A 178 0.26 5.48 26.12
N LYS A 179 0.06 6.53 25.30
CA LYS A 179 -0.37 6.44 23.90
C LYS A 179 0.40 5.39 23.08
N SER A 180 1.70 5.23 23.31
CA SER A 180 2.54 4.25 22.61
C SER A 180 2.24 2.81 23.05
N MET A 181 2.07 2.58 24.36
CA MET A 181 1.66 1.26 24.89
C MET A 181 0.28 0.86 24.36
N LEU A 182 -0.68 1.81 24.38
CA LEU A 182 -2.02 1.60 23.87
C LEU A 182 -2.02 1.30 22.36
N LEU A 183 -1.20 2.00 21.57
CA LEU A 183 -1.03 1.70 20.15
C LEU A 183 -0.46 0.30 19.93
N ALA A 184 0.61 -0.06 20.66
CA ALA A 184 1.28 -1.34 20.53
C ALA A 184 0.33 -2.51 20.81
N ILE A 185 -0.45 -2.45 21.89
CA ILE A 185 -1.38 -3.52 22.24
C ILE A 185 -2.57 -3.60 21.27
N VAL A 186 -3.15 -2.46 20.88
CA VAL A 186 -4.26 -2.43 19.92
C VAL A 186 -3.84 -2.98 18.55
N GLN A 187 -2.61 -2.71 18.10
CA GLN A 187 -2.06 -3.29 16.89
C GLN A 187 -1.96 -4.82 16.97
N LYS A 188 -1.49 -5.36 18.09
CA LYS A 188 -1.39 -6.81 18.33
C LYS A 188 -2.77 -7.48 18.39
N LEU A 189 -3.73 -6.90 19.11
CA LEU A 189 -5.08 -7.44 19.20
C LEU A 189 -5.80 -7.41 17.85
N HIS A 190 -5.66 -6.32 17.09
CA HIS A 190 -6.24 -6.25 15.74
C HIS A 190 -5.58 -7.24 14.77
N GLY A 191 -4.26 -7.39 14.82
CA GLY A 191 -3.54 -8.37 13.99
C GLY A 191 -3.99 -9.80 14.25
N GLU A 192 -4.33 -10.14 15.49
CA GLU A 192 -4.89 -11.45 15.85
C GLU A 192 -6.31 -11.63 15.30
N GLU A 193 -7.17 -10.61 15.37
CA GLU A 193 -8.50 -10.65 14.74
C GLU A 193 -8.38 -10.89 13.22
N GLN A 194 -7.43 -10.23 12.54
CA GLN A 194 -7.18 -10.43 11.11
C GLN A 194 -6.68 -11.84 10.80
N ARG A 195 -5.73 -12.36 11.59
CA ARG A 195 -5.22 -13.73 11.44
C ARG A 195 -6.34 -14.76 11.55
N LEU A 196 -7.20 -14.62 12.56
CA LEU A 196 -8.35 -15.52 12.78
C LEU A 196 -9.39 -15.43 11.66
N ALA A 197 -9.55 -14.26 11.04
CA ALA A 197 -10.43 -14.11 9.88
C ALA A 197 -9.87 -14.80 8.63
N LEU A 198 -8.57 -14.63 8.36
CA LEU A 198 -7.89 -15.24 7.21
C LEU A 198 -7.78 -16.76 7.32
N ALA A 199 -7.60 -17.31 8.53
CA ALA A 199 -7.57 -18.76 8.75
C ALA A 199 -8.89 -19.48 8.38
N ARG A 200 -9.98 -18.73 8.15
CA ARG A 200 -11.26 -19.27 7.69
C ARG A 200 -11.36 -19.37 6.17
N GLU A 201 -10.46 -18.70 5.44
CA GLU A 201 -10.39 -18.71 3.98
C GLU A 201 -9.32 -19.72 3.56
N SER A 202 -9.63 -20.64 2.62
CA SER A 202 -8.74 -21.72 2.22
C SER A 202 -7.39 -21.20 1.70
N GLU A 203 -6.28 -21.69 2.28
CA GLU A 203 -4.93 -21.23 2.00
C GLU A 203 -4.49 -21.58 0.56
N HIS A 204 -4.34 -20.57 -0.30
CA HIS A 204 -3.47 -20.70 -1.46
C HIS A 204 -2.02 -20.53 -0.99
N VAL A 205 -1.33 -21.65 -0.78
CA VAL A 205 0.09 -21.68 -0.45
C VAL A 205 0.87 -21.17 -1.67
N ASN A 206 1.46 -19.98 -1.56
CA ASN A 206 2.40 -19.49 -2.57
C ASN A 206 3.74 -20.22 -2.37
N PRO A 207 4.19 -21.07 -3.32
CA PRO A 207 5.44 -21.84 -3.18
C PRO A 207 6.70 -20.97 -3.14
N PHE A 208 6.59 -19.71 -3.55
CA PHE A 208 7.69 -18.74 -3.62
C PHE A 208 7.64 -17.71 -2.48
N ALA A 209 6.74 -17.87 -1.50
CA ALA A 209 6.73 -17.00 -0.34
C ALA A 209 7.99 -17.22 0.50
N ARG A 210 8.87 -16.20 0.58
CA ARG A 210 9.99 -16.21 1.52
C ARG A 210 9.47 -16.42 2.95
N ASP A 211 10.09 -17.34 3.68
CA ASP A 211 9.84 -17.52 5.13
C ASP A 211 10.06 -16.19 5.86
N THR A 212 8.97 -15.60 6.32
CA THR A 212 9.00 -14.36 7.10
C THR A 212 9.06 -14.71 8.58
N PHE A 213 10.16 -14.34 9.24
CA PHE A 213 10.31 -14.55 10.68
C PHE A 213 9.53 -13.48 11.46
N ALA A 214 9.18 -13.79 12.70
CA ALA A 214 8.55 -12.84 13.61
C ALA A 214 9.37 -11.54 13.69
N GLY A 215 8.68 -10.40 13.63
CA GLY A 215 9.30 -9.07 13.66
C GLY A 215 9.80 -8.54 12.32
N ASP A 216 9.86 -9.33 11.24
CA ASP A 216 10.13 -8.82 9.88
C ASP A 216 8.87 -8.30 9.19
N SER A 217 7.71 -8.83 9.59
CA SER A 217 6.38 -8.47 9.16
C SER A 217 5.56 -7.94 10.34
N PRO A 218 4.58 -7.05 10.13
CA PRO A 218 3.63 -6.65 11.18
C PRO A 218 2.65 -7.78 11.57
N ALA A 219 2.67 -8.91 10.86
CA ALA A 219 1.78 -10.05 11.12
C ALA A 219 1.96 -10.65 12.52
N VAL A 220 0.85 -11.00 13.15
CA VAL A 220 0.81 -11.72 14.43
C VAL A 220 0.82 -13.22 14.14
N LEU A 221 1.63 -13.98 14.87
CA LEU A 221 1.71 -15.43 14.71
C LEU A 221 0.68 -16.13 15.59
N ALA A 222 0.30 -17.35 15.17
CA ALA A 222 -0.54 -18.24 15.97
C ALA A 222 0.15 -18.62 17.30
N PRO A 223 -0.63 -18.90 18.36
CA PRO A 223 -0.09 -19.45 19.60
C PRO A 223 0.64 -20.78 19.34
N PRO A 224 1.61 -21.16 20.20
CA PRO A 224 2.32 -22.42 20.08
C PRO A 224 1.35 -23.62 20.06
N PRO A 225 1.67 -24.71 19.34
CA PRO A 225 0.81 -25.89 19.30
C PRO A 225 0.77 -26.64 20.65
N SER A 226 1.86 -26.56 21.41
CA SER A 226 1.97 -27.21 22.73
C SER A 226 1.58 -26.26 23.86
N THR A 227 0.73 -26.73 24.78
CA THR A 227 0.31 -26.01 25.98
C THR A 227 1.47 -25.71 26.93
N HIS A 228 2.52 -26.53 26.94
CA HIS A 228 3.72 -26.29 27.75
C HIS A 228 4.51 -25.06 27.31
N GLN A 229 4.34 -24.63 26.06
CA GLN A 229 4.98 -23.45 25.51
C GLN A 229 4.06 -22.21 25.57
N HIS A 230 2.84 -22.34 26.11
CA HIS A 230 1.91 -21.22 26.22
C HIS A 230 2.34 -20.23 27.28
N THR A 231 2.13 -18.94 26.98
CA THR A 231 2.27 -17.87 27.96
C THR A 231 0.97 -17.74 28.75
N PHE A 232 0.97 -18.17 30.02
CA PHE A 232 -0.22 -18.07 30.85
C PHE A 232 -0.52 -16.62 31.23
N THR A 233 -1.72 -16.14 30.87
CA THR A 233 -2.22 -14.80 31.22
C THR A 233 -3.37 -14.92 32.22
N ARG A 234 -3.58 -13.87 33.04
CA ARG A 234 -4.67 -13.88 34.04
C ARG A 234 -6.03 -13.84 33.37
N THR A 235 -6.12 -13.09 32.28
CA THR A 235 -7.29 -13.01 31.42
C THR A 235 -6.92 -13.35 29.98
N PRO A 236 -7.83 -13.94 29.18
CA PRO A 236 -7.57 -14.14 27.76
C PRO A 236 -7.45 -12.78 27.04
N PRO A 237 -6.66 -12.69 25.94
CA PRO A 237 -6.55 -11.46 25.17
C PRO A 237 -7.92 -10.99 24.66
N PRO A 238 -8.37 -9.77 24.99
CA PRO A 238 -9.67 -9.26 24.56
C PRO A 238 -9.68 -8.90 23.08
N LYS A 239 -10.88 -8.77 22.50
CA LYS A 239 -11.01 -8.17 21.16
C LYS A 239 -10.63 -6.68 21.17
N MET A 240 -10.30 -6.12 20.01
CA MET A 240 -9.89 -4.71 19.90
C MET A 240 -10.94 -3.75 20.48
N HIS A 241 -12.21 -3.99 20.19
CA HIS A 241 -13.31 -3.16 20.69
C HIS A 241 -13.55 -3.34 22.19
N GLU A 242 -13.47 -4.58 22.71
CA GLU A 242 -13.63 -4.87 24.13
C GLU A 242 -12.52 -4.22 24.96
N PHE A 243 -11.29 -4.24 24.44
CA PHE A 243 -10.15 -3.53 25.04
C PHE A 243 -10.37 -2.02 25.10
N TYR A 244 -10.92 -1.43 24.02
CA TYR A 244 -11.29 -0.01 24.00
C TYR A 244 -12.32 0.32 25.10
N GLU A 245 -13.39 -0.46 25.22
CA GLU A 245 -14.41 -0.26 26.26
C GLU A 245 -13.81 -0.40 27.66
N ARG A 246 -12.94 -1.40 27.88
CA ARG A 246 -12.23 -1.58 29.14
C ARG A 246 -11.41 -0.34 29.49
N CYS A 247 -10.62 0.18 28.55
CA CYS A 247 -9.82 1.38 28.76
C CYS A 247 -10.67 2.61 29.10
N MET A 248 -11.77 2.83 28.37
CA MET A 248 -12.67 3.95 28.63
C MET A 248 -13.31 3.87 30.02
N LYS A 249 -13.71 2.67 30.48
CA LYS A 249 -14.24 2.45 31.84
C LYS A 249 -13.22 2.78 32.94
N HIS A 250 -11.94 2.58 32.67
CA HIS A 250 -10.84 2.92 33.59
C HIS A 250 -10.36 4.37 33.45
N GLY A 251 -11.05 5.22 32.68
CA GLY A 251 -10.67 6.62 32.48
C GLY A 251 -9.44 6.81 31.57
N LEU A 252 -9.07 5.79 30.79
CA LEU A 252 -7.99 5.89 29.80
C LEU A 252 -8.55 6.38 28.47
N HIS A 253 -7.93 7.41 27.91
CA HIS A 253 -8.34 8.02 26.65
C HIS A 253 -7.35 7.70 25.52
N PHE A 254 -7.88 7.31 24.36
CA PHE A 254 -7.07 7.12 23.16
C PHE A 254 -6.83 8.46 22.45
N LYS A 255 -5.56 8.80 22.23
CA LYS A 255 -5.12 10.02 21.55
C LYS A 255 -4.03 9.71 20.52
N GLY A 256 -3.76 10.64 19.62
CA GLY A 256 -2.68 10.53 18.63
C GLY A 256 -2.84 9.33 17.70
N LEU A 257 -1.73 8.64 17.42
CA LEU A 257 -1.69 7.49 16.51
C LEU A 257 -2.54 6.30 17.00
N ALA A 258 -2.72 6.12 18.31
CA ALA A 258 -3.56 5.05 18.86
C ALA A 258 -5.04 5.25 18.46
N LEU A 259 -5.53 6.48 18.56
CA LEU A 259 -6.88 6.84 18.11
C LEU A 259 -7.02 6.68 16.59
N ALA A 260 -6.06 7.18 15.81
CA ALA A 260 -6.08 7.01 14.36
C ALA A 260 -6.12 5.54 13.95
N TYR A 261 -5.35 4.68 14.62
CA TYR A 261 -5.37 3.25 14.33
C TYR A 261 -6.72 2.61 14.62
N LEU A 262 -7.36 2.95 15.75
CA LEU A 262 -8.72 2.48 16.08
C LEU A 262 -9.76 2.92 15.05
N VAL A 263 -9.72 4.19 14.63
CA VAL A 263 -10.65 4.74 13.63
C VAL A 263 -10.45 4.07 12.27
N ALA A 264 -9.21 3.99 11.80
CA ALA A 264 -8.87 3.35 10.54
C ALA A 264 -9.27 1.86 10.52
N ASN A 265 -9.20 1.16 11.66
CA ASN A 265 -9.46 -0.27 11.77
C ASN A 265 -10.82 -0.63 12.39
N ALA A 266 -11.73 0.34 12.55
CA ALA A 266 -13.07 0.06 13.10
C ALA A 266 -13.86 -0.95 12.22
N LYS A 267 -14.69 -1.77 12.88
CA LYS A 267 -15.54 -2.80 12.26
C LYS A 267 -16.78 -2.24 11.56
N SER A 268 -17.19 -1.03 11.93
CA SER A 268 -18.31 -0.32 11.30
C SER A 268 -18.08 1.19 11.33
N HIS A 269 -18.76 1.90 10.44
CA HIS A 269 -18.73 3.36 10.39
C HIS A 269 -19.17 3.99 11.73
N GLN A 270 -20.24 3.45 12.34
CA GLN A 270 -20.77 3.95 13.62
C GLN A 270 -19.76 3.79 14.75
N VAL A 271 -19.07 2.65 14.84
CA VAL A 271 -18.03 2.42 15.85
C VAL A 271 -16.85 3.39 15.65
N GLY A 272 -16.43 3.62 14.40
CA GLY A 272 -15.38 4.59 14.10
C GLY A 272 -15.78 6.03 14.45
N LEU A 273 -17.04 6.42 14.22
CA LEU A 273 -17.57 7.72 14.68
C LEU A 273 -17.58 7.83 16.19
N ARG A 274 -17.90 6.74 16.91
CA ARG A 274 -17.87 6.72 18.38
C ARG A 274 -16.45 6.95 18.91
N TYR A 275 -15.44 6.35 18.28
CA TYR A 275 -14.04 6.59 18.62
C TYR A 275 -13.62 8.04 18.35
N LEU A 276 -14.03 8.65 17.23
CA LEU A 276 -13.73 10.06 16.96
C LEU A 276 -14.40 10.99 17.97
N ARG A 277 -15.68 10.77 18.27
CA ARG A 277 -16.46 11.62 19.20
C ARG A 277 -15.91 11.58 20.62
N SER A 278 -15.40 10.44 21.08
CA SER A 278 -14.80 10.33 22.43
C SER A 278 -13.51 11.13 22.60
N ALA A 279 -12.90 11.57 21.49
CA ALA A 279 -11.72 12.42 21.49
C ALA A 279 -12.01 13.88 21.09
N GLY A 280 -13.29 14.27 21.04
CA GLY A 280 -13.71 15.63 20.66
C GLY A 280 -13.05 16.72 21.49
N ASP A 281 -12.92 16.50 22.81
CA ASP A 281 -12.28 17.46 23.73
C ASP A 281 -10.78 17.61 23.49
N ALA A 282 -10.13 16.57 22.95
CA ALA A 282 -8.69 16.61 22.65
C ALA A 282 -8.38 17.28 21.31
N TYR A 283 -9.36 17.32 20.40
CA TYR A 283 -9.20 17.84 19.04
C TYR A 283 -10.46 18.59 18.61
N ALA A 284 -10.49 19.91 18.82
CA ALA A 284 -11.64 20.77 18.54
C ALA A 284 -12.17 20.64 17.08
N GLY A 285 -11.26 20.43 16.12
CA GLY A 285 -11.61 20.27 14.70
C GLY A 285 -12.37 18.98 14.35
N ILE A 286 -12.43 17.97 15.23
CA ILE A 286 -13.14 16.70 14.94
C ILE A 286 -14.62 16.96 14.67
N MET A 287 -15.28 17.79 15.49
CA MET A 287 -16.71 18.03 15.32
C MET A 287 -17.01 18.79 14.02
N GLN A 288 -16.12 19.68 13.59
CA GLN A 288 -16.22 20.37 12.29
C GLN A 288 -15.98 19.42 11.11
N MET A 289 -15.01 18.51 11.23
CA MET A 289 -14.74 17.45 10.25
C MET A 289 -15.94 16.50 10.10
N LEU A 290 -16.63 16.17 11.20
CA LEU A 290 -17.80 15.30 11.19
C LEU A 290 -19.07 15.99 10.66
N ARG A 291 -19.18 17.32 10.78
CA ARG A 291 -20.32 18.09 10.25
C ARG A 291 -20.26 18.15 8.72
N ALA A 292 -21.42 17.94 8.08
CA ALA A 292 -21.58 18.21 6.65
C ALA A 292 -22.00 19.65 6.39
N SER A 293 -21.24 20.60 6.94
CA SER A 293 -21.45 22.02 6.60
C SER A 293 -21.01 22.27 5.16
N SER A 294 -21.80 23.09 4.47
CA SER A 294 -21.47 23.66 3.15
C SER A 294 -20.45 24.80 3.27
N ASP A 295 -20.28 25.37 4.46
CA ASP A 295 -19.34 26.48 4.65
C ASP A 295 -17.89 26.01 4.50
N ALA A 296 -17.12 26.86 3.82
CA ALA A 296 -15.69 26.73 3.56
C ALA A 296 -14.82 26.87 4.83
N ASP A 297 -15.37 26.51 5.99
CA ASP A 297 -14.61 26.36 7.21
C ASP A 297 -13.68 25.16 7.05
N ALA A 298 -12.45 25.48 6.66
CA ALA A 298 -11.32 24.60 6.74
C ALA A 298 -11.17 24.12 8.19
N PHE A 299 -11.48 22.85 8.43
CA PHE A 299 -11.26 22.24 9.74
C PHE A 299 -9.76 22.01 9.95
N GLU A 300 -9.30 22.21 11.17
CA GLU A 300 -7.93 21.90 11.58
C GLU A 300 -7.93 20.61 12.40
N VAL A 301 -7.49 19.53 11.75
CA VAL A 301 -7.34 18.21 12.38
C VAL A 301 -5.97 17.66 11.96
N PRO A 302 -5.22 17.02 12.87
CA PRO A 302 -3.94 16.41 12.53
C PRO A 302 -4.07 15.45 11.34
N ALA A 303 -3.10 15.50 10.43
CA ALA A 303 -3.08 14.71 9.20
C ALA A 303 -3.37 13.21 9.44
N PHE A 304 -2.78 12.61 10.48
CA PHE A 304 -2.97 11.20 10.81
C PHE A 304 -4.43 10.82 11.15
N LEU A 305 -5.21 11.72 11.75
CA LEU A 305 -6.63 11.49 12.04
C LEU A 305 -7.49 11.65 10.79
N LEU A 306 -7.20 12.65 9.95
CA LEU A 306 -7.85 12.80 8.65
C LEU A 306 -7.66 11.55 7.80
N GLY A 307 -6.42 11.07 7.70
CA GLY A 307 -6.10 9.84 6.97
C GLY A 307 -6.82 8.62 7.52
N ALA A 308 -6.92 8.49 8.84
CA ALA A 308 -7.68 7.40 9.47
C ALA A 308 -9.18 7.46 9.17
N TYR A 309 -9.77 8.66 9.18
CA TYR A 309 -11.20 8.81 8.88
C TYR A 309 -11.50 8.58 7.40
N VAL A 310 -10.65 9.08 6.49
CA VAL A 310 -10.74 8.76 5.06
C VAL A 310 -10.62 7.25 4.85
N ALA A 311 -9.66 6.59 5.50
CA ALA A 311 -9.53 5.14 5.44
C ALA A 311 -10.80 4.42 5.91
N LEU A 312 -11.43 4.88 6.99
CA LEU A 312 -12.72 4.35 7.45
C LEU A 312 -13.83 4.49 6.41
N LEU A 313 -13.91 5.63 5.71
CA LEU A 313 -14.96 5.89 4.71
C LEU A 313 -14.82 5.01 3.46
N THR A 314 -13.58 4.65 3.13
CA THR A 314 -13.22 3.89 1.92
C THR A 314 -13.28 2.36 2.08
N LYS A 315 -13.66 1.85 3.25
CA LYS A 315 -13.70 0.40 3.47
C LYS A 315 -14.89 -0.27 2.74
N PRO A 316 -14.73 -1.53 2.29
CA PRO A 316 -15.81 -2.23 1.59
C PRO A 316 -17.12 -2.38 2.37
N HIS A 317 -17.03 -2.70 3.66
CA HIS A 317 -18.21 -2.88 4.53
C HIS A 317 -18.78 -1.56 5.07
N THR A 318 -18.12 -0.43 4.84
CA THR A 318 -18.61 0.91 5.24
C THR A 318 -19.15 1.70 4.05
N ASN A 319 -19.33 1.03 2.91
CA ASN A 319 -20.03 1.58 1.76
C ASN A 319 -21.53 1.69 2.10
N ILE A 320 -21.84 2.68 2.93
CA ILE A 320 -23.16 2.94 3.50
C ILE A 320 -23.60 4.36 3.16
N ARG A 321 -24.91 4.57 3.18
CA ARG A 321 -25.49 5.91 3.15
C ARG A 321 -25.22 6.59 4.50
N ILE A 322 -24.42 7.64 4.49
CA ILE A 322 -24.13 8.43 5.69
C ILE A 322 -25.34 9.31 6.00
N HIS A 323 -25.68 9.46 7.27
CA HIS A 323 -26.82 10.31 7.68
C HIS A 323 -26.64 11.79 7.32
N THR A 324 -25.40 12.26 7.17
CA THR A 324 -25.06 13.63 6.83
C THR A 324 -24.88 13.81 5.31
N SER A 325 -25.60 14.75 4.71
CA SER A 325 -25.52 15.07 3.28
C SER A 325 -24.41 16.09 2.99
N VAL A 326 -23.55 15.78 2.03
CA VAL A 326 -22.52 16.67 1.51
C VAL A 326 -23.09 17.48 0.35
N ASN A 327 -22.80 18.78 0.31
CA ASN A 327 -23.01 19.57 -0.90
C ASN A 327 -21.95 19.16 -1.94
N SER A 328 -22.35 18.42 -2.97
CA SER A 328 -21.48 17.97 -4.07
C SER A 328 -21.21 19.09 -5.10
N GLY A 329 -21.79 20.27 -4.89
CA GLY A 329 -21.79 21.50 -5.70
C GLY A 329 -20.55 21.83 -6.52
N TRP A 330 -19.40 21.49 -5.96
CA TRP A 330 -18.08 22.04 -6.27
C TRP A 330 -16.99 20.95 -6.34
N LEU A 331 -17.37 19.67 -6.23
CA LEU A 331 -16.41 18.55 -6.20
C LEU A 331 -15.85 18.19 -7.58
N LEU A 332 -16.60 18.53 -8.64
CA LEU A 332 -16.17 18.40 -10.03
C LEU A 332 -16.23 19.80 -10.66
N PRO A 333 -15.26 20.17 -11.51
CA PRO A 333 -15.29 21.45 -12.18
C PRO A 333 -16.57 21.60 -13.04
N PRO A 334 -17.10 22.83 -13.22
CA PRO A 334 -18.35 23.06 -13.96
C PRO A 334 -18.32 22.59 -15.43
N SER A 335 -17.13 22.35 -15.99
CA SER A 335 -16.92 21.86 -17.35
C SER A 335 -17.08 20.36 -17.52
N ASP A 336 -17.16 19.60 -16.42
CA ASP A 336 -17.24 18.13 -16.47
C ASP A 336 -18.68 17.68 -16.76
N LYS A 337 -18.87 16.79 -17.74
CA LYS A 337 -20.21 16.38 -18.23
C LYS A 337 -21.02 15.64 -17.14
N LEU A 338 -20.33 15.06 -16.17
CA LEU A 338 -20.93 14.47 -14.98
C LEU A 338 -21.38 15.58 -14.02
N HIS A 339 -22.59 16.10 -14.27
CA HIS A 339 -23.19 17.14 -13.45
C HIS A 339 -23.08 16.81 -11.96
N VAL A 340 -22.64 17.80 -11.18
CA VAL A 340 -22.69 17.90 -9.72
C VAL A 340 -23.99 17.37 -9.07
N MET A 341 -25.10 17.42 -9.80
CA MET A 341 -26.41 16.93 -9.38
C MET A 341 -26.56 15.40 -9.39
N THR A 342 -25.60 14.67 -9.98
CA THR A 342 -25.63 13.20 -10.14
C THR A 342 -24.99 12.43 -8.98
N LEU A 343 -24.06 13.06 -8.27
CA LEU A 343 -23.39 12.46 -7.12
C LEU A 343 -24.36 12.34 -5.95
N HIS A 344 -24.31 11.20 -5.26
CA HIS A 344 -25.15 10.96 -4.10
C HIS A 344 -24.59 11.71 -2.89
N PRO A 345 -25.34 12.65 -2.29
CA PRO A 345 -24.83 13.52 -1.23
C PRO A 345 -24.49 12.76 0.06
N ARG A 346 -25.04 11.56 0.24
CA ARG A 346 -24.81 10.72 1.42
C ARG A 346 -23.82 9.57 1.17
N SER A 347 -23.07 9.61 0.07
CA SER A 347 -22.06 8.59 -0.23
C SER A 347 -20.81 8.75 0.65
N SER A 348 -20.28 7.64 1.16
CA SER A 348 -19.03 7.66 1.94
C SER A 348 -17.81 8.05 1.12
N LEU A 349 -17.76 7.65 -0.15
CA LEU A 349 -16.66 7.98 -1.06
C LEU A 349 -16.71 9.46 -1.47
N VAL A 350 -17.91 9.98 -1.79
CA VAL A 350 -18.10 11.42 -2.07
C VAL A 350 -17.75 12.26 -0.83
N ARG A 351 -18.13 11.78 0.36
CA ARG A 351 -17.72 12.40 1.62
C ARG A 351 -16.20 12.43 1.78
N ALA A 352 -15.49 11.34 1.47
CA ALA A 352 -14.04 11.29 1.56
C ALA A 352 -13.37 12.33 0.62
N VAL A 353 -13.83 12.44 -0.63
CA VAL A 353 -13.36 13.47 -1.58
C VAL A 353 -13.59 14.88 -1.02
N SER A 354 -14.79 15.15 -0.50
CA SER A 354 -15.13 16.46 0.09
C SER A 354 -14.25 16.84 1.27
N LEU A 355 -13.80 15.86 2.07
CA LEU A 355 -12.92 16.09 3.21
C LEU A 355 -11.51 16.45 2.75
N LEU A 356 -10.97 15.77 1.74
CA LEU A 356 -9.66 16.10 1.19
C LEU A 356 -9.63 17.49 0.58
N LEU A 357 -10.68 17.88 -0.13
CA LEU A 357 -10.77 19.23 -0.69
C LEU A 357 -10.81 20.31 0.39
N ARG A 358 -11.63 20.13 1.44
CA ARG A 358 -11.75 21.09 2.56
C ARG A 358 -10.54 21.09 3.50
N SER A 359 -9.71 20.05 3.47
CA SER A 359 -8.56 19.93 4.36
C SER A 359 -7.43 20.90 3.96
N ARG A 360 -6.89 21.61 4.95
CA ARG A 360 -5.65 22.41 4.78
C ARG A 360 -4.41 21.53 4.73
N THR A 361 -4.41 20.42 5.47
CA THR A 361 -3.27 19.53 5.58
C THR A 361 -3.27 18.48 4.47
N VAL A 362 -2.18 18.39 3.71
CA VAL A 362 -1.99 17.30 2.75
C VAL A 362 -1.51 16.05 3.50
N ASN A 363 -2.24 14.95 3.36
CA ASN A 363 -1.83 13.64 3.87
C ASN A 363 -1.79 12.63 2.71
N MET A 364 -0.59 12.30 2.23
CA MET A 364 -0.39 11.34 1.13
C MET A 364 -1.11 10.00 1.35
N GLN A 365 -1.13 9.48 2.58
CA GLN A 365 -1.81 8.22 2.88
C GLN A 365 -3.33 8.31 2.69
N ALA A 366 -3.93 9.47 2.98
CA ALA A 366 -5.35 9.68 2.80
C ALA A 366 -5.73 9.67 1.31
N TYR A 367 -4.91 10.31 0.47
CA TYR A 367 -5.08 10.32 -0.99
C TYR A 367 -4.87 8.91 -1.57
N ALA A 368 -3.78 8.24 -1.21
CA ALA A 368 -3.49 6.89 -1.69
C ALA A 368 -4.59 5.87 -1.32
N VAL A 369 -5.14 5.93 -0.11
CA VAL A 369 -6.23 5.04 0.33
C VAL A 369 -7.54 5.33 -0.41
N LEU A 370 -7.83 6.60 -0.70
CA LEU A 370 -9.00 6.97 -1.50
C LEU A 370 -8.87 6.54 -2.97
N LEU A 371 -7.71 6.79 -3.59
CA LEU A 371 -7.42 6.32 -4.94
C LEU A 371 -7.50 4.79 -5.03
N ARG A 372 -7.00 4.09 -4.01
CA ARG A 372 -7.15 2.62 -3.90
C ARG A 372 -8.60 2.17 -3.91
N ALA A 373 -9.50 2.93 -3.29
CA ALA A 373 -10.92 2.61 -3.27
C ALA A 373 -11.55 2.77 -4.65
N PHE A 374 -11.19 3.83 -5.38
CA PHE A 374 -11.63 4.03 -6.76
C PHE A 374 -11.05 3.00 -7.74
N GLY A 375 -9.82 2.53 -7.51
CA GLY A 375 -9.21 1.46 -8.30
C GLY A 375 -9.79 0.05 -8.04
N ARG A 376 -10.67 -0.13 -7.04
CA ARG A 376 -11.30 -1.43 -6.71
C ARG A 376 -12.67 -1.56 -7.35
N ILE A 377 -12.73 -2.25 -8.49
CA ILE A 377 -13.96 -2.40 -9.29
C ILE A 377 -15.17 -2.93 -8.49
N SER A 378 -14.97 -3.95 -7.64
CA SER A 378 -16.05 -4.53 -6.84
C SER A 378 -16.62 -3.57 -5.78
N LEU A 379 -15.79 -2.64 -5.30
CA LEU A 379 -16.23 -1.60 -4.38
C LEU A 379 -17.01 -0.52 -5.12
N THR A 380 -16.52 -0.11 -6.29
CA THR A 380 -17.13 0.97 -7.08
C THR A 380 -18.48 0.55 -7.67
N GLU A 381 -18.62 -0.68 -8.17
CA GLU A 381 -19.90 -1.20 -8.70
C GLU A 381 -20.98 -1.24 -7.60
N ARG A 382 -20.61 -1.68 -6.39
CA ARG A 382 -21.50 -1.74 -5.22
C ARG A 382 -21.69 -0.39 -4.54
N SER A 383 -20.97 0.64 -4.96
CA SER A 383 -21.00 1.94 -4.31
C SER A 383 -22.32 2.69 -4.51
N TYR A 384 -22.63 3.54 -3.54
CA TYR A 384 -23.68 4.55 -3.66
C TYR A 384 -23.12 5.88 -4.18
N ILE A 385 -22.10 5.88 -5.06
CA ILE A 385 -21.49 7.13 -5.58
C ILE A 385 -22.52 7.97 -6.35
N LEU A 386 -23.37 7.33 -7.16
CA LEU A 386 -24.42 7.98 -7.94
C LEU A 386 -25.79 7.89 -7.26
N ARG A 387 -26.66 8.87 -7.54
CA ARG A 387 -28.05 8.84 -7.10
C ARG A 387 -28.84 7.76 -7.85
N HIS A 388 -29.91 7.27 -7.21
CA HIS A 388 -30.71 6.15 -7.73
C HIS A 388 -31.37 6.46 -9.07
N ASP A 389 -31.93 7.66 -9.21
CA ASP A 389 -32.54 8.18 -10.43
C ASP A 389 -31.58 8.17 -11.62
N VAL A 390 -30.32 8.54 -11.38
CA VAL A 390 -29.29 8.53 -12.43
C VAL A 390 -28.92 7.10 -12.82
N VAL A 391 -28.80 6.21 -11.84
CA VAL A 391 -28.49 4.79 -12.09
C VAL A 391 -29.62 4.11 -12.88
N GLU A 392 -30.88 4.37 -12.51
CA GLU A 392 -32.06 3.87 -13.24
C GLU A 392 -32.11 4.40 -14.66
N SER A 393 -31.87 5.71 -14.85
CA SER A 393 -31.85 6.31 -16.20
C SER A 393 -30.71 5.79 -17.10
N SER A 394 -29.69 5.18 -16.49
CA SER A 394 -28.53 4.61 -17.18
C SER A 394 -28.63 3.10 -17.33
N ALA A 395 -29.75 2.47 -16.92
CA ALA A 395 -29.93 1.03 -17.03
C ALA A 395 -29.86 0.56 -18.51
N PRO A 396 -29.28 -0.62 -18.80
CA PRO A 396 -28.71 -1.59 -17.85
C PRO A 396 -27.29 -1.25 -17.34
N PHE A 397 -26.66 -0.17 -17.82
CA PHE A 397 -25.25 0.16 -17.59
C PHE A 397 -24.97 0.98 -16.32
N GLY A 398 -25.80 0.81 -15.30
CA GLY A 398 -25.70 1.57 -14.04
C GLY A 398 -24.41 1.28 -13.26
N ALA A 399 -23.87 0.07 -13.36
CA ALA A 399 -22.61 -0.32 -12.73
C ALA A 399 -21.40 0.33 -13.41
N GLU A 400 -21.37 0.29 -14.74
CA GLU A 400 -20.37 0.92 -15.60
C GLU A 400 -20.31 2.43 -15.34
N MET A 401 -21.47 3.09 -15.23
CA MET A 401 -21.53 4.51 -14.91
C MET A 401 -20.91 4.86 -13.55
N LYS A 402 -21.06 4.00 -12.54
CA LYS A 402 -20.38 4.20 -11.25
C LYS A 402 -18.87 4.08 -11.37
N VAL A 403 -18.38 3.15 -12.20
CA VAL A 403 -16.94 2.97 -12.47
C VAL A 403 -16.36 4.17 -13.19
N LEU A 404 -17.04 4.67 -14.24
CA LEU A 404 -16.64 5.86 -14.98
C LEU A 404 -16.63 7.10 -14.08
N THR A 405 -17.65 7.25 -13.22
CA THR A 405 -17.68 8.32 -12.20
C THR A 405 -16.52 8.19 -11.21
N ALA A 406 -16.21 6.98 -10.74
CA ALA A 406 -15.08 6.74 -9.84
C ALA A 406 -13.74 7.11 -10.48
N TYR A 407 -13.57 6.84 -11.77
CA TYR A 407 -12.40 7.27 -12.54
C TYR A 407 -12.25 8.80 -12.59
N ARG A 408 -13.34 9.55 -12.89
CA ARG A 408 -13.32 11.02 -12.83
C ARG A 408 -12.97 11.57 -11.45
N LEU A 409 -13.55 10.99 -10.41
CA LEU A 409 -13.22 11.35 -9.03
C LEU A 409 -11.76 11.03 -8.70
N ALA A 410 -11.20 9.95 -9.25
CA ALA A 410 -9.77 9.64 -9.09
C ALA A 410 -8.88 10.70 -9.74
N GLN A 411 -9.20 11.13 -10.98
CA GLN A 411 -8.50 12.24 -11.64
C GLN A 411 -8.60 13.54 -10.82
N CYS A 412 -9.81 13.90 -10.37
CA CYS A 412 -10.01 15.06 -9.50
C CYS A 412 -9.16 15.00 -8.21
N VAL A 413 -9.04 13.82 -7.59
CA VAL A 413 -8.21 13.63 -6.39
C VAL A 413 -6.71 13.78 -6.70
N VAL A 414 -6.24 13.32 -7.86
CA VAL A 414 -4.86 13.50 -8.31
C VAL A 414 -4.60 14.99 -8.62
N ASP A 415 -5.47 15.64 -9.38
CA ASP A 415 -5.33 17.07 -9.72
C ASP A 415 -5.40 17.95 -8.46
N LEU A 416 -6.22 17.57 -7.48
CA LEU A 416 -6.25 18.20 -6.18
C LEU A 416 -4.92 18.04 -5.43
N LEU A 417 -4.28 16.88 -5.53
CA LEU A 417 -2.99 16.65 -4.89
C LEU A 417 -1.92 17.55 -5.53
N THR A 418 -1.87 17.60 -6.86
CA THR A 418 -0.96 18.43 -7.65
C THR A 418 -1.18 19.92 -7.40
N SER A 419 -2.43 20.38 -7.36
CA SER A 419 -2.76 21.79 -7.06
C SER A 419 -2.37 22.22 -5.65
N LYS A 420 -2.20 21.28 -4.71
CA LYS A 420 -1.64 21.53 -3.37
C LYS A 420 -0.10 21.41 -3.34
N GLY A 421 0.56 21.35 -4.50
CA GLY A 421 2.01 21.34 -4.64
C GLY A 421 2.65 20.00 -4.28
N ARG A 422 1.94 18.88 -4.47
CA ARG A 422 2.47 17.53 -4.25
C ARG A 422 2.18 16.64 -5.45
N ASP A 423 3.20 15.95 -5.93
CA ASP A 423 3.05 14.99 -7.01
C ASP A 423 2.54 13.64 -6.48
N PRO A 424 1.83 12.85 -7.32
CA PRO A 424 1.38 11.52 -6.94
C PRO A 424 2.58 10.60 -6.67
N ASP A 425 2.52 9.89 -5.55
CA ASP A 425 3.52 8.86 -5.21
C ASP A 425 3.27 7.54 -5.98
N VAL A 426 4.24 6.62 -5.89
CA VAL A 426 4.17 5.30 -6.56
C VAL A 426 2.84 4.55 -6.26
N PRO A 427 2.34 4.47 -5.00
CA PRO A 427 1.04 3.88 -4.71
C PRO A 427 -0.16 4.63 -5.33
N SER A 428 -0.13 5.96 -5.35
CA SER A 428 -1.20 6.76 -5.97
C SER A 428 -1.25 6.52 -7.48
N PHE A 429 -0.09 6.49 -8.15
CA PHE A 429 0.01 6.18 -9.57
C PHE A 429 -0.46 4.76 -9.92
N LEU A 430 -0.11 3.76 -9.09
CA LEU A 430 -0.61 2.39 -9.25
C LEU A 430 -2.14 2.34 -9.25
N HIS A 431 -2.78 3.06 -8.33
CA HIS A 431 -4.23 3.07 -8.22
C HIS A 431 -4.93 3.90 -9.29
N LEU A 432 -4.26 4.93 -9.81
CA LEU A 432 -4.69 5.64 -11.01
C LEU A 432 -4.67 4.71 -12.24
N CYS A 433 -3.64 3.86 -12.39
CA CYS A 433 -3.59 2.84 -13.45
C CYS A 433 -4.78 1.88 -13.36
N TYR A 434 -5.10 1.38 -12.17
CA TYR A 434 -6.27 0.51 -11.98
C TYR A 434 -7.60 1.21 -12.25
N ALA A 435 -7.76 2.48 -11.84
CA ALA A 435 -8.97 3.25 -12.13
C ALA A 435 -9.15 3.46 -13.64
N THR A 436 -8.05 3.75 -14.35
CA THR A 436 -8.04 3.95 -15.81
C THR A 436 -8.35 2.64 -16.54
N GLU A 437 -7.71 1.54 -16.14
CA GLU A 437 -8.01 0.20 -16.63
C GLU A 437 -9.51 -0.11 -16.45
N ASN A 438 -10.05 0.02 -15.24
CA ASN A 438 -11.46 -0.28 -14.95
C ASN A 438 -12.42 0.58 -15.77
N ALA A 439 -12.11 1.86 -15.99
CA ALA A 439 -12.89 2.75 -16.85
C ALA A 439 -12.90 2.27 -18.30
N ALA A 440 -11.74 1.88 -18.85
CA ALA A 440 -11.69 1.26 -20.17
C ALA A 440 -12.56 -0.01 -20.21
N LEU A 441 -12.45 -0.90 -19.21
CA LEU A 441 -13.25 -2.14 -19.16
C LEU A 441 -14.75 -1.86 -19.17
N ALA A 442 -15.19 -0.86 -18.40
CA ALA A 442 -16.58 -0.43 -18.38
C ALA A 442 -17.05 0.03 -19.77
N CYS A 443 -16.24 0.83 -20.48
CA CYS A 443 -16.55 1.24 -21.84
C CYS A 443 -16.63 0.05 -22.81
N TRP A 444 -15.69 -0.90 -22.71
CA TRP A 444 -15.70 -2.13 -23.51
C TRP A 444 -16.98 -2.93 -23.28
N ARG A 445 -17.44 -3.11 -22.03
CA ARG A 445 -18.70 -3.80 -21.72
C ARG A 445 -19.91 -3.15 -22.39
N VAL A 446 -20.04 -1.82 -22.30
CA VAL A 446 -21.15 -1.10 -22.95
C VAL A 446 -21.09 -1.23 -24.48
N LEU A 447 -19.90 -1.12 -25.08
CA LEU A 447 -19.72 -1.25 -26.53
C LEU A 447 -20.02 -2.67 -27.02
N THR A 448 -19.65 -3.69 -26.25
CA THR A 448 -19.94 -5.11 -26.56
C THR A 448 -21.44 -5.35 -26.56
N ALA A 449 -22.13 -4.91 -25.49
CA ALA A 449 -23.58 -5.03 -25.38
C ALA A 449 -24.34 -4.30 -26.51
N LYS A 450 -23.75 -3.23 -27.07
CA LYS A 450 -24.32 -2.53 -28.24
C LYS A 450 -24.18 -3.35 -29.54
N GLN A 451 -23.18 -4.21 -29.66
CA GLN A 451 -22.88 -4.98 -30.88
C GLN A 451 -23.55 -6.37 -30.88
N CYS A 452 -23.58 -7.05 -29.74
CA CYS A 452 -24.28 -8.34 -29.57
C CYS A 452 -25.78 -8.06 -29.36
N SER A 453 -26.58 -8.00 -30.42
CA SER A 453 -28.01 -7.66 -30.26
C SER A 453 -28.86 -8.84 -29.77
N LEU A 454 -29.41 -8.67 -28.57
CA LEU A 454 -30.62 -9.33 -28.05
C LEU A 454 -31.84 -9.20 -29.01
N PRO A 455 -32.89 -10.03 -28.84
CA PRO A 455 -34.09 -10.06 -29.71
C PRO A 455 -34.76 -8.69 -29.93
N ASP A 456 -35.42 -8.53 -31.08
CA ASP A 456 -35.96 -7.26 -31.63
C ASP A 456 -36.84 -6.44 -30.65
N ASP A 457 -37.55 -7.08 -29.72
CA ASP A 457 -38.44 -6.39 -28.78
C ASP A 457 -37.69 -5.58 -27.69
N ALA A 458 -36.40 -5.86 -27.44
CA ALA A 458 -35.57 -5.15 -26.46
C ALA A 458 -34.75 -3.99 -27.06
N LYS A 459 -34.70 -3.85 -28.39
CA LYS A 459 -33.86 -2.87 -29.10
C LYS A 459 -34.26 -1.42 -28.85
N HIS A 460 -35.51 -1.16 -28.46
CA HIS A 460 -35.98 0.18 -28.07
C HIS A 460 -35.70 0.53 -26.59
N SER A 461 -35.32 -0.43 -25.76
CA SER A 461 -35.04 -0.26 -24.32
C SER A 461 -33.54 -0.20 -23.99
N ALA A 462 -32.66 -0.69 -24.89
CA ALA A 462 -31.24 -0.95 -24.60
C ALA A 462 -30.24 0.06 -25.22
N ALA A 463 -30.69 1.17 -25.80
CA ALA A 463 -29.77 2.21 -26.26
C ALA A 463 -29.07 2.84 -25.03
N PRO A 464 -27.72 2.85 -24.96
CA PRO A 464 -27.03 3.46 -23.83
C PRO A 464 -27.43 4.93 -23.72
N ALA A 465 -27.76 5.37 -22.50
CA ALA A 465 -28.18 6.73 -22.25
C ALA A 465 -27.15 7.74 -22.81
N PRO A 466 -27.58 8.94 -23.25
CA PRO A 466 -26.68 9.94 -23.86
C PRO A 466 -25.46 10.29 -22.99
N LEU A 467 -25.62 10.21 -21.66
CA LEU A 467 -24.55 10.41 -20.69
C LEU A 467 -23.49 9.30 -20.79
N VAL A 468 -23.92 8.05 -20.88
CA VAL A 468 -23.04 6.87 -21.00
C VAL A 468 -22.24 6.95 -22.31
N THR A 469 -22.90 7.32 -23.42
CA THR A 469 -22.23 7.43 -24.73
C THR A 469 -21.19 8.55 -24.75
N ALA A 470 -21.50 9.70 -24.15
CA ALA A 470 -20.57 10.81 -24.05
C ALA A 470 -19.33 10.48 -23.22
N GLU A 471 -19.47 9.67 -22.15
CA GLU A 471 -18.33 9.20 -21.36
C GLU A 471 -17.47 8.20 -22.12
N ILE A 472 -18.07 7.29 -22.90
CA ILE A 472 -17.33 6.34 -23.72
C ILE A 472 -16.48 7.07 -24.77
N GLU A 473 -17.03 8.09 -25.41
CA GLU A 473 -16.28 8.91 -26.36
C GLU A 473 -15.11 9.65 -25.71
N ASP A 474 -15.26 10.13 -24.47
CA ASP A 474 -14.17 10.81 -23.78
C ASP A 474 -13.09 9.84 -23.30
N VAL A 475 -13.47 8.67 -22.77
CA VAL A 475 -12.53 7.69 -22.21
C VAL A 475 -11.82 6.88 -23.30
N LEU A 476 -12.54 6.35 -24.28
CA LEU A 476 -11.93 5.55 -25.36
C LEU A 476 -11.71 6.37 -26.63
N GLY A 477 -12.66 7.23 -27.01
CA GLY A 477 -12.56 8.01 -28.25
C GLY A 477 -11.49 9.10 -28.23
N SER A 478 -11.03 9.53 -27.04
CA SER A 478 -9.94 10.49 -26.89
C SER A 478 -8.63 9.82 -26.44
N LEU A 479 -7.49 10.45 -26.75
CA LEU A 479 -6.18 10.04 -26.23
C LEU A 479 -5.87 10.65 -24.84
N LEU A 480 -6.82 11.38 -24.24
CA LEU A 480 -6.61 12.12 -22.99
C LEU A 480 -6.25 11.21 -21.81
N PRO A 481 -6.93 10.06 -21.56
CA PRO A 481 -6.55 9.17 -20.46
C PRO A 481 -5.13 8.62 -20.59
N VAL A 482 -4.72 8.29 -21.82
CA VAL A 482 -3.38 7.79 -22.11
C VAL A 482 -2.33 8.88 -21.90
N GLN A 483 -2.56 10.09 -22.43
CA GLN A 483 -1.66 11.24 -22.24
C GLN A 483 -1.52 11.61 -20.76
N TYR A 484 -2.63 11.58 -20.01
CA TYR A 484 -2.64 11.83 -18.58
C TYR A 484 -1.79 10.81 -17.82
N LEU A 485 -1.93 9.52 -18.12
CA LEU A 485 -1.10 8.48 -17.49
C LEU A 485 0.39 8.60 -17.85
N VAL A 486 0.71 8.90 -19.11
CA VAL A 486 2.11 9.09 -19.57
C VAL A 486 2.76 10.26 -18.83
N SER A 487 2.11 11.41 -18.77
CA SER A 487 2.64 12.60 -18.08
C SER A 487 2.90 12.35 -16.59
N HIS A 488 1.99 11.63 -15.91
CA HIS A 488 2.21 11.26 -14.50
C HIS A 488 3.31 10.20 -14.33
N PHE A 489 3.49 9.28 -15.29
CA PHE A 489 4.59 8.32 -15.26
C PHE A 489 5.95 9.01 -15.42
N GLU A 490 6.04 9.98 -16.34
CA GLU A 490 7.25 10.75 -16.61
C GLU A 490 7.59 11.67 -15.42
N THR A 491 6.59 12.34 -14.82
CA THR A 491 6.77 13.11 -13.57
C THR A 491 7.23 12.21 -12.42
N LEU A 492 6.67 11.01 -12.27
CA LEU A 492 7.02 10.07 -11.20
C LEU A 492 8.49 9.62 -11.30
N THR A 493 8.98 9.42 -12.52
CA THR A 493 10.32 8.87 -12.81
C THR A 493 11.37 9.95 -13.09
N ASP A 494 10.95 11.20 -13.31
CA ASP A 494 11.75 12.37 -13.72
C ASP A 494 12.50 12.16 -15.05
N THR A 495 11.87 11.48 -16.00
CA THR A 495 12.47 11.21 -17.31
C THR A 495 12.43 12.40 -18.28
N GLU A 496 11.65 13.45 -18.00
CA GLU A 496 11.57 14.64 -18.87
C GLU A 496 12.88 15.45 -18.89
N GLN A 497 13.59 15.56 -17.76
CA GLN A 497 14.78 16.42 -17.64
C GLN A 497 16.04 15.82 -18.31
N SER A 498 16.09 14.50 -18.51
CA SER A 498 17.26 13.80 -19.05
C SER A 498 17.49 14.00 -20.56
N SER A 499 16.58 14.66 -21.28
CA SER A 499 16.79 14.98 -22.70
C SER A 499 17.61 16.27 -22.95
N SER A 500 17.91 17.05 -21.91
CA SER A 500 18.62 18.34 -22.03
C SER A 500 20.00 18.39 -21.39
N HIS A 501 20.38 17.41 -20.57
CA HIS A 501 21.73 17.32 -20.01
C HIS A 501 22.60 16.38 -20.86
N VAL A 502 23.35 16.97 -21.78
CA VAL A 502 24.56 16.34 -22.33
C VAL A 502 25.45 15.97 -21.13
N PRO A 503 25.91 14.71 -20.99
CA PRO A 503 26.91 14.37 -19.99
C PRO A 503 28.13 15.24 -20.25
N VAL A 504 28.41 16.18 -19.34
CA VAL A 504 29.67 16.92 -19.37
C VAL A 504 30.78 15.87 -19.27
N PRO A 505 31.71 15.79 -20.24
CA PRO A 505 32.83 14.86 -20.13
C PRO A 505 33.59 15.17 -18.85
N PRO A 506 34.08 14.16 -18.10
CA PRO A 506 34.95 14.43 -16.97
C PRO A 506 36.16 15.22 -17.47
N ASP A 507 36.38 16.40 -16.88
CA ASP A 507 37.54 17.24 -17.17
C ASP A 507 38.82 16.40 -17.04
N PRO A 508 39.68 16.32 -18.07
CA PRO A 508 40.91 15.53 -18.03
C PRO A 508 42.04 16.18 -17.22
N ALA A 509 41.72 17.11 -16.31
CA ALA A 509 42.69 17.92 -15.60
C ALA A 509 42.47 17.90 -14.08
N ILE A 510 42.51 16.70 -13.47
CA ILE A 510 42.90 16.57 -12.06
C ILE A 510 43.96 15.50 -11.98
N ASP A 511 45.19 15.97 -11.96
CA ASP A 511 46.39 15.16 -11.89
C ASP A 511 46.49 14.47 -10.52
N SER A 512 46.76 13.17 -10.62
CA SER A 512 47.36 12.25 -9.66
C SER A 512 47.89 12.82 -8.32
N THR A 513 47.20 12.53 -7.21
CA THR A 513 47.75 11.83 -6.01
C THR A 513 46.71 11.75 -4.87
N SER A 514 46.64 10.57 -4.22
CA SER A 514 45.87 10.21 -2.99
C SER A 514 44.50 9.50 -3.18
N PRO A 515 43.98 8.82 -2.13
CA PRO A 515 44.04 7.38 -1.90
C PRO A 515 42.72 6.65 -2.23
N SER A 516 42.81 5.33 -2.47
CA SER A 516 41.71 4.34 -2.54
C SER A 516 40.36 4.85 -3.03
N LYS A 517 40.10 4.65 -4.32
CA LYS A 517 38.80 4.80 -4.97
C LYS A 517 37.75 4.00 -4.18
N VAL A 518 37.07 4.65 -3.25
CA VAL A 518 35.81 4.13 -2.69
C VAL A 518 34.89 4.06 -3.90
N ASP A 519 34.43 2.87 -4.28
CA ASP A 519 33.35 2.72 -5.26
C ASP A 519 32.12 3.40 -4.66
N ILE A 520 31.95 4.69 -4.95
CA ILE A 520 30.75 5.45 -4.59
C ILE A 520 29.61 4.76 -5.33
N PRO A 521 28.63 4.17 -4.63
CA PRO A 521 27.54 3.49 -5.29
C PRO A 521 26.82 4.48 -6.22
N TYR A 522 26.60 4.06 -7.46
CA TYR A 522 25.95 4.87 -8.49
C TYR A 522 24.66 5.49 -7.92
N LEU A 523 24.54 6.82 -8.00
CA LEU A 523 23.30 7.52 -7.67
C LEU A 523 22.20 7.03 -8.62
N PRO A 524 20.99 6.71 -8.14
CA PRO A 524 19.88 6.31 -8.99
C PRO A 524 19.59 7.38 -10.04
N ARG A 525 19.37 6.99 -11.30
CA ARG A 525 19.02 7.91 -12.39
C ARG A 525 17.56 8.33 -12.36
N LEU A 526 16.71 7.54 -11.70
CA LEU A 526 15.27 7.75 -11.59
C LEU A 526 14.91 8.38 -10.24
N LEU A 527 13.99 9.36 -10.26
CA LEU A 527 13.48 9.98 -9.03
C LEU A 527 12.73 8.96 -8.17
N ASN A 528 11.84 8.17 -8.79
CA ASN A 528 11.24 6.99 -8.18
C ASN A 528 11.40 5.81 -9.13
N VAL A 529 11.86 4.67 -8.61
CA VAL A 529 11.96 3.42 -9.38
C VAL A 529 10.62 2.67 -9.26
N PRO A 530 9.82 2.56 -10.34
CA PRO A 530 8.53 1.87 -10.28
C PRO A 530 8.76 0.36 -10.09
N GLY A 531 8.10 -0.22 -9.09
CA GLY A 531 8.15 -1.67 -8.87
C GLY A 531 7.44 -2.46 -9.99
N PRO A 532 7.73 -3.76 -10.15
CA PRO A 532 7.15 -4.57 -11.22
C PRO A 532 5.60 -4.59 -11.24
N ALA A 533 4.95 -4.54 -10.08
CA ALA A 533 3.48 -4.47 -10.01
C ALA A 533 2.91 -3.17 -10.61
N VAL A 534 3.64 -2.06 -10.51
CA VAL A 534 3.25 -0.75 -11.05
C VAL A 534 3.41 -0.74 -12.56
N LEU A 535 4.55 -1.23 -13.06
CA LEU A 535 4.79 -1.40 -14.50
C LEU A 535 3.72 -2.31 -15.13
N HIS A 536 3.35 -3.40 -14.45
CA HIS A 536 2.30 -4.30 -14.91
C HIS A 536 0.95 -3.60 -15.03
N ALA A 537 0.53 -2.87 -13.99
CA ALA A 537 -0.72 -2.11 -14.00
C ALA A 537 -0.73 -1.02 -15.06
N TYR A 538 0.40 -0.33 -15.26
CA TYR A 538 0.57 0.68 -16.29
C TYR A 538 0.44 0.10 -17.70
N ILE A 539 1.13 -1.00 -17.99
CA ILE A 539 1.02 -1.72 -19.29
C ILE A 539 -0.42 -2.19 -19.52
N ARG A 540 -1.12 -2.69 -18.50
CA ARG A 540 -2.53 -3.08 -18.62
C ARG A 540 -3.42 -1.89 -18.95
N ALA A 541 -3.27 -0.78 -18.25
CA ALA A 541 -4.05 0.43 -18.51
C ALA A 541 -3.83 0.93 -19.95
N LEU A 542 -2.58 1.05 -20.40
CA LEU A 542 -2.25 1.39 -21.79
C LEU A 542 -2.82 0.38 -22.79
N GLY A 543 -2.71 -0.90 -22.44
CA GLY A 543 -3.21 -2.04 -23.18
C GLY A 543 -4.68 -1.91 -23.51
N TRP A 544 -5.53 -1.66 -22.52
CA TRP A 544 -6.98 -1.54 -22.71
C TRP A 544 -7.41 -0.35 -23.59
N HIS A 545 -6.59 0.70 -23.65
CA HIS A 545 -6.78 1.84 -24.55
C HIS A 545 -6.13 1.65 -25.95
N GLY A 546 -5.53 0.48 -26.25
CA GLY A 546 -4.89 0.24 -27.55
C GLY A 546 -3.62 1.06 -27.79
N ALA A 547 -2.99 1.54 -26.72
CA ALA A 547 -1.83 2.44 -26.78
C ALA A 547 -0.51 1.67 -27.06
N HIS A 548 -0.41 0.99 -28.21
CA HIS A 548 0.71 0.11 -28.56
C HIS A 548 2.07 0.82 -28.54
N ARG A 549 2.13 2.09 -28.99
CA ARG A 549 3.36 2.89 -28.99
C ARG A 549 3.89 3.14 -27.58
N GLN A 550 2.99 3.41 -26.63
CA GLN A 550 3.32 3.66 -25.22
C GLN A 550 3.76 2.37 -24.52
N ILE A 551 3.18 1.21 -24.88
CA ILE A 551 3.66 -0.10 -24.40
C ILE A 551 5.09 -0.36 -24.87
N HIS A 552 5.37 -0.13 -26.15
CA HIS A 552 6.74 -0.25 -26.69
C HIS A 552 7.72 0.71 -25.99
N ALA A 553 7.34 1.99 -25.79
CA ALA A 553 8.15 2.95 -25.04
C ALA A 553 8.40 2.50 -23.59
N THR A 554 7.41 1.87 -22.95
CA THR A 554 7.57 1.30 -21.61
C THR A 554 8.60 0.16 -21.59
N LEU A 555 8.58 -0.73 -22.59
CA LEU A 555 9.61 -1.78 -22.70
C LEU A 555 11.01 -1.21 -22.94
N GLN A 556 11.13 -0.14 -23.73
CA GLN A 556 12.39 0.57 -23.92
C GLN A 556 12.89 1.23 -22.62
N PHE A 557 11.99 1.86 -21.86
CA PHE A 557 12.28 2.40 -20.54
C PHE A 557 12.81 1.31 -19.60
N ILE A 558 12.17 0.14 -19.59
CA ILE A 558 12.58 -1.01 -18.78
C ILE A 558 13.99 -1.46 -19.15
N LYS A 559 14.31 -1.59 -20.43
CA LYS A 559 15.67 -1.93 -20.90
C LYS A 559 16.70 -0.87 -20.51
N GLY A 560 16.34 0.41 -20.61
CA GLY A 560 17.23 1.53 -20.29
C GLY A 560 17.60 1.69 -18.81
N HIS A 561 16.79 1.11 -17.91
CA HIS A 561 16.92 1.23 -16.45
C HIS A 561 16.92 -0.15 -15.76
N ALA A 562 17.44 -1.17 -16.43
CA ALA A 562 17.34 -2.57 -15.99
C ALA A 562 17.99 -2.82 -14.61
N ASP A 563 19.13 -2.19 -14.32
CA ASP A 563 19.87 -2.38 -13.07
C ASP A 563 19.06 -1.87 -11.86
N GLU A 564 18.51 -0.65 -11.98
CA GLU A 564 17.70 0.00 -10.94
C GLU A 564 16.41 -0.79 -10.69
N LEU A 565 15.77 -1.27 -11.77
CA LEU A 565 14.57 -2.10 -11.71
C LEU A 565 14.86 -3.48 -11.12
N ALA A 566 16.05 -4.06 -11.36
CA ALA A 566 16.45 -5.35 -10.78
C ALA A 566 16.60 -5.25 -9.25
N GLU A 567 17.16 -4.15 -8.74
CA GLU A 567 17.25 -3.91 -7.30
C GLU A 567 15.84 -3.79 -6.68
N GLN A 568 14.95 -3.03 -7.32
CA GLN A 568 13.58 -2.87 -6.85
C GLN A 568 12.78 -4.19 -6.91
N ARG A 569 12.96 -4.98 -7.97
CA ARG A 569 12.39 -6.32 -8.13
C ARG A 569 12.80 -7.26 -7.00
N ALA A 570 14.07 -7.23 -6.58
CA ALA A 570 14.58 -8.06 -5.49
C ALA A 570 13.99 -7.68 -4.10
N LYS A 571 13.61 -6.40 -3.92
CA LYS A 571 12.98 -5.86 -2.71
C LYS A 571 11.48 -6.17 -2.62
N ASP A 572 10.79 -6.26 -3.75
CA ASP A 572 9.35 -6.43 -3.81
C ASP A 572 8.90 -7.87 -3.52
N ARG A 573 7.84 -8.01 -2.70
CA ARG A 573 7.22 -9.32 -2.47
C ARG A 573 6.55 -9.79 -3.76
N GLY A 574 7.02 -10.92 -4.30
CA GLY A 574 6.56 -11.42 -5.59
C GLY A 574 7.06 -10.56 -6.77
N GLY A 575 8.18 -9.85 -6.61
CA GLY A 575 8.75 -9.01 -7.66
C GLY A 575 9.06 -9.79 -8.95
N GLU A 576 9.60 -11.01 -8.81
CA GLU A 576 9.84 -11.95 -9.92
C GLU A 576 8.56 -12.30 -10.70
N GLU A 577 7.49 -12.62 -9.99
CA GLU A 577 6.19 -12.97 -10.58
C GLU A 577 5.62 -11.76 -11.34
N HIS A 578 5.55 -10.60 -10.69
CA HIS A 578 5.02 -9.39 -11.32
C HIS A 578 5.89 -8.91 -12.48
N TRP A 579 7.20 -9.13 -12.42
CA TRP A 579 8.10 -8.86 -13.55
C TRP A 579 7.73 -9.71 -14.76
N ARG A 580 7.54 -11.02 -14.57
CA ARG A 580 7.11 -11.90 -15.66
C ARG A 580 5.75 -11.48 -16.21
N LEU A 581 4.82 -11.11 -15.33
CA LEU A 581 3.49 -10.62 -15.71
C LEU A 581 3.55 -9.32 -16.55
N CYS A 582 4.54 -8.45 -16.37
CA CYS A 582 4.73 -7.26 -17.22
C CYS A 582 4.94 -7.64 -18.68
N ILE A 583 5.83 -8.59 -18.93
CA ILE A 583 6.21 -9.02 -20.28
C ILE A 583 5.07 -9.81 -20.92
N ILE A 584 4.39 -10.68 -20.15
CA ILE A 584 3.19 -11.39 -20.60
C ILE A 584 2.10 -10.39 -20.99
N ALA A 585 1.81 -9.38 -20.15
CA ALA A 585 0.82 -8.36 -20.47
C ALA A 585 1.18 -7.58 -21.74
N ALA A 586 2.45 -7.20 -21.93
CA ALA A 586 2.88 -6.51 -23.13
C ALA A 586 2.60 -7.35 -24.40
N ARG A 587 2.92 -8.65 -24.39
CA ARG A 587 2.59 -9.56 -25.50
C ARG A 587 1.08 -9.62 -25.74
N VAL A 588 0.29 -9.87 -24.69
CA VAL A 588 -1.18 -9.96 -24.72
C VAL A 588 -1.80 -8.74 -25.40
N PHE A 589 -1.36 -7.51 -25.05
CA PHE A 589 -1.94 -6.29 -25.61
C PHE A 589 -1.34 -5.83 -26.93
N LEU A 590 -0.15 -6.31 -27.32
CA LEU A 590 0.42 -6.04 -28.64
C LEU A 590 -0.13 -6.97 -29.70
N GLU A 591 -0.25 -8.27 -29.39
CA GLU A 591 -0.74 -9.28 -30.35
C GLU A 591 -2.28 -9.29 -30.40
N ARG A 592 -2.97 -9.10 -29.27
CA ARG A 592 -4.46 -9.10 -29.16
C ARG A 592 -5.15 -10.32 -29.79
N GLU A 593 -4.41 -11.39 -30.07
CA GLU A 593 -4.92 -12.61 -30.71
C GLU A 593 -6.06 -13.25 -29.88
N TRP A 594 -5.90 -13.27 -28.57
CA TRP A 594 -6.93 -13.72 -27.62
C TRP A 594 -8.25 -12.93 -27.65
N LEU A 595 -8.24 -11.66 -28.09
CA LEU A 595 -9.47 -10.90 -28.30
C LEU A 595 -10.16 -11.28 -29.60
N ARG A 596 -9.47 -11.88 -30.57
CA ARG A 596 -10.12 -12.42 -31.76
C ARG A 596 -10.84 -13.71 -31.43
N ASP A 597 -10.21 -14.61 -30.68
CA ASP A 597 -10.81 -15.90 -30.34
C ASP A 597 -12.07 -15.73 -29.48
N ALA A 598 -12.02 -14.86 -28.46
CA ALA A 598 -13.17 -14.57 -27.60
C ALA A 598 -14.34 -13.86 -28.31
N TRP A 599 -14.14 -13.34 -29.53
CA TRP A 599 -15.13 -12.56 -30.27
C TRP A 599 -15.48 -13.16 -31.64
N SER A 600 -14.74 -14.19 -32.10
CA SER A 600 -14.97 -14.85 -33.39
C SER A 600 -16.13 -15.86 -33.37
N GLU A 601 -16.54 -16.34 -32.20
CA GLU A 601 -17.64 -17.31 -32.13
C GLU A 601 -19.03 -16.69 -32.33
N GLU A 602 -19.23 -15.37 -32.18
CA GLU A 602 -20.58 -14.77 -32.21
C GLU A 602 -20.77 -13.45 -32.97
N SER A 603 -19.76 -12.74 -33.48
CA SER A 603 -20.03 -11.46 -34.17
C SER A 603 -18.93 -11.02 -35.16
N SER A 604 -19.31 -10.79 -36.43
CA SER A 604 -18.45 -10.09 -37.40
C SER A 604 -18.33 -8.61 -37.02
N VAL A 605 -17.37 -8.26 -36.17
CA VAL A 605 -17.09 -6.87 -35.79
C VAL A 605 -16.69 -6.09 -37.05
N ALA A 606 -17.54 -5.18 -37.50
CA ALA A 606 -17.21 -4.30 -38.63
C ALA A 606 -16.02 -3.41 -38.26
N GLU A 607 -14.99 -3.39 -39.11
CA GLU A 607 -13.75 -2.61 -38.96
C GLU A 607 -13.99 -1.11 -38.73
N SER A 608 -15.17 -0.59 -39.10
CA SER A 608 -15.55 0.82 -38.98
C SER A 608 -16.10 1.23 -37.61
N THR A 609 -16.22 0.31 -36.65
CA THR A 609 -16.70 0.64 -35.29
C THR A 609 -15.55 1.05 -34.37
N LEU A 610 -15.81 1.94 -33.40
CA LEU A 610 -14.81 2.31 -32.36
C LEU A 610 -14.16 1.08 -31.73
N LEU A 611 -14.95 0.03 -31.47
CA LEU A 611 -14.48 -1.24 -30.92
C LEU A 611 -13.55 -2.00 -31.87
N GLY A 612 -13.87 -2.01 -33.18
CA GLY A 612 -13.04 -2.64 -34.21
C GLY A 612 -11.63 -2.08 -34.27
N GLY A 613 -11.46 -0.77 -34.07
CA GLY A 613 -10.14 -0.13 -33.99
C GLY A 613 -9.31 -0.59 -32.79
N PHE A 614 -9.95 -0.87 -31.64
CA PHE A 614 -9.23 -1.35 -30.46
C PHE A 614 -8.91 -2.84 -30.51
N VAL A 615 -9.68 -3.68 -31.21
CA VAL A 615 -9.39 -5.13 -31.32
C VAL A 615 -8.14 -5.41 -32.18
N GLN A 616 -7.69 -4.45 -32.99
CA GLN A 616 -6.55 -4.62 -33.89
C GLN A 616 -5.21 -4.82 -33.16
N SER A 617 -4.43 -5.80 -33.64
CA SER A 617 -3.05 -6.02 -33.22
C SER A 617 -2.16 -4.81 -33.55
N ALA A 618 -1.06 -4.67 -32.81
CA ALA A 618 0.01 -3.75 -33.18
C ALA A 618 0.64 -4.14 -34.54
N ALA A 619 1.28 -3.17 -35.20
CA ALA A 619 2.00 -3.42 -36.45
C ALA A 619 3.04 -4.53 -36.26
N ALA A 620 3.12 -5.49 -37.18
CA ALA A 620 4.01 -6.66 -37.07
C ALA A 620 5.47 -6.29 -36.81
N LYS A 621 5.94 -5.16 -37.37
CA LYS A 621 7.27 -4.60 -37.11
C LYS A 621 7.48 -4.25 -35.62
N MET A 622 6.50 -3.62 -34.98
CA MET A 622 6.57 -3.26 -33.56
C MET A 622 6.57 -4.50 -32.66
N VAL A 623 5.76 -5.51 -33.00
CA VAL A 623 5.76 -6.79 -32.27
C VAL A 623 7.13 -7.47 -32.36
N ALA A 624 7.75 -7.47 -33.55
CA ALA A 624 9.09 -8.03 -33.75
C ALA A 624 10.17 -7.27 -32.95
N GLU A 625 10.10 -5.93 -32.91
CA GLU A 625 11.00 -5.10 -32.10
C GLU A 625 10.87 -5.41 -30.59
N CYS A 626 9.64 -5.45 -30.06
CA CYS A 626 9.36 -5.83 -28.68
C CYS A 626 9.86 -7.25 -28.34
N ARG A 627 9.69 -8.19 -29.28
CA ARG A 627 10.15 -9.58 -29.15
C ARG A 627 11.67 -9.66 -29.06
N SER A 628 12.41 -8.93 -29.90
CA SER A 628 13.88 -8.84 -29.82
C SER A 628 14.32 -8.30 -28.47
N LEU A 629 13.69 -7.20 -28.03
CA LEU A 629 14.00 -6.54 -26.77
C LEU A 629 13.81 -7.47 -25.56
N ALA A 630 12.72 -8.23 -25.55
CA ALA A 630 12.43 -9.18 -24.48
C ALA A 630 13.44 -10.35 -24.42
N ASN A 631 13.83 -10.87 -25.59
CA ASN A 631 14.79 -11.97 -25.69
C ASN A 631 16.21 -11.55 -25.27
N GLU A 632 16.60 -10.32 -25.55
CA GLU A 632 17.92 -9.80 -25.18
C GLU A 632 18.08 -9.55 -23.68
N SER A 633 17.03 -9.04 -23.01
CA SER A 633 17.21 -8.38 -21.70
C SER A 633 16.09 -8.58 -20.68
N LEU A 634 14.94 -9.15 -21.06
CA LEU A 634 13.76 -9.21 -20.18
C LEU A 634 13.30 -10.64 -19.82
N GLY A 635 14.17 -11.63 -20.04
CA GLY A 635 13.87 -13.03 -19.70
C GLY A 635 13.05 -13.79 -20.76
N GLY A 636 13.08 -13.33 -22.01
CA GLY A 636 12.47 -14.04 -23.15
C GLY A 636 11.04 -13.61 -23.46
N TRP A 637 10.66 -13.71 -24.73
CA TRP A 637 9.27 -13.52 -25.16
C TRP A 637 8.36 -14.58 -24.51
N PRO A 638 7.17 -14.22 -24.00
CA PRO A 638 6.25 -15.16 -23.38
C PRO A 638 5.84 -16.30 -24.31
N THR A 639 5.58 -17.49 -23.77
CA THR A 639 5.01 -18.62 -24.52
C THR A 639 3.50 -18.49 -24.67
N ASP A 640 2.90 -19.28 -25.56
CA ASP A 640 1.45 -19.27 -25.76
C ASP A 640 0.70 -19.78 -24.52
N GLU A 641 1.25 -20.80 -23.84
CA GLU A 641 0.71 -21.31 -22.57
C GLU A 641 0.66 -20.23 -21.48
N GLU A 642 1.71 -19.40 -21.36
CA GLU A 642 1.74 -18.30 -20.40
C GLU A 642 0.71 -17.22 -20.74
N VAL A 643 0.53 -16.91 -22.03
CA VAL A 643 -0.49 -15.98 -22.52
C VAL A 643 -1.88 -16.51 -22.21
N GLU A 644 -2.18 -17.76 -22.55
CA GLU A 644 -3.45 -18.40 -22.27
C GLU A 644 -3.76 -18.45 -20.77
N ALA A 645 -2.79 -18.84 -19.94
CA ALA A 645 -2.96 -18.88 -18.49
C ALA A 645 -3.21 -17.49 -17.91
N TYR A 646 -2.51 -16.47 -18.42
CA TYR A 646 -2.71 -15.08 -18.02
C TYR A 646 -4.09 -14.55 -18.45
N VAL A 647 -4.51 -14.82 -19.68
CA VAL A 647 -5.83 -14.44 -20.19
C VAL A 647 -6.91 -15.15 -19.40
N ARG A 648 -6.80 -16.46 -19.14
CA ARG A 648 -7.77 -17.23 -18.33
C ARG A 648 -7.92 -16.68 -16.92
N LYS A 649 -6.82 -16.41 -16.22
CA LYS A 649 -6.83 -15.79 -14.88
C LYS A 649 -7.36 -14.35 -14.90
N GLY A 650 -7.09 -13.62 -15.99
CA GLY A 650 -7.69 -12.33 -16.28
C GLY A 650 -9.20 -12.44 -16.55
N TRP A 651 -9.62 -13.52 -17.21
CA TRP A 651 -10.99 -13.87 -17.57
C TRP A 651 -11.81 -14.26 -16.35
N ASP A 652 -11.27 -14.93 -15.34
CA ASP A 652 -12.01 -15.11 -14.07
C ASP A 652 -12.36 -13.76 -13.40
N ARG A 653 -11.54 -12.72 -13.66
CA ARG A 653 -11.80 -11.33 -13.28
C ARG A 653 -12.76 -10.59 -14.23
N PHE A 654 -12.99 -11.12 -15.43
CA PHE A 654 -13.72 -10.52 -16.56
C PHE A 654 -15.07 -11.23 -16.85
N GLY A 655 -15.05 -12.55 -17.06
CA GLY A 655 -16.14 -13.46 -17.37
C GLY A 655 -17.14 -13.71 -16.24
N ALA A 656 -16.76 -13.57 -14.96
CA ALA A 656 -17.72 -13.54 -13.85
C ALA A 656 -18.65 -12.30 -13.90
N VAL A 657 -18.35 -11.34 -14.78
CA VAL A 657 -19.14 -10.11 -15.00
C VAL A 657 -19.84 -10.10 -16.37
N LEU A 658 -19.51 -11.02 -17.28
CA LEU A 658 -20.25 -11.23 -18.53
C LEU A 658 -21.39 -12.28 -18.36
N HIS A 659 -21.24 -13.23 -17.43
CA HIS A 659 -22.33 -14.13 -17.01
C HIS A 659 -23.01 -13.64 -15.72
N GLN A 660 -23.77 -12.56 -15.80
CA GLN A 660 -24.86 -12.28 -14.87
C GLN A 660 -26.19 -12.42 -15.60
N ASN A 661 -26.56 -13.67 -15.92
CA ASN A 661 -27.91 -14.05 -16.35
C ASN A 661 -28.37 -15.37 -15.70
N SER A 662 -28.00 -15.59 -14.44
CA SER A 662 -28.75 -16.50 -13.57
C SER A 662 -28.79 -15.92 -12.17
N TYR A 663 -29.79 -15.06 -11.93
CA TYR A 663 -30.27 -14.86 -10.56
C TYR A 663 -30.87 -16.19 -10.10
N ASP A 664 -30.20 -16.87 -9.18
CA ASP A 664 -30.90 -17.73 -8.24
C ASP A 664 -31.80 -16.82 -7.41
N GLU A 665 -33.11 -16.99 -7.61
CA GLU A 665 -34.14 -16.60 -6.66
C GLU A 665 -33.82 -17.28 -5.32
N VAL A 666 -33.16 -16.56 -4.42
CA VAL A 666 -33.23 -16.91 -3.01
C VAL A 666 -34.53 -16.31 -2.50
N ASP A 667 -35.57 -17.15 -2.53
CA ASP A 667 -36.84 -16.92 -1.87
C ASP A 667 -36.58 -16.44 -0.44
N VAL A 668 -37.05 -15.21 -0.18
CA VAL A 668 -37.20 -14.69 1.17
C VAL A 668 -38.43 -15.35 1.75
N ASP A 669 -38.24 -16.49 2.39
CA ASP A 669 -39.31 -17.14 3.13
C ASP A 669 -39.62 -16.31 4.38
N ALA A 670 -40.65 -15.49 4.26
CA ALA A 670 -41.30 -14.80 5.35
C ALA A 670 -42.20 -15.80 6.09
N GLY A 671 -41.69 -16.35 7.19
CA GLY A 671 -42.45 -17.20 8.11
C GLY A 671 -42.35 -16.70 9.54
N CYS A 672 -43.37 -15.97 10.00
CA CYS A 672 -43.74 -15.89 11.41
C CYS A 672 -43.94 -17.31 11.98
N GLU A 673 -43.47 -17.57 13.19
CA GLU A 673 -44.31 -17.91 14.37
C GLU A 673 -43.47 -18.43 15.55
N VAL A 674 -43.77 -17.85 16.73
CA VAL A 674 -43.41 -18.16 18.14
C VAL A 674 -41.98 -17.89 18.63
#